data_AF-A0A349C085-F1
#
_entry.id   AF-A0A349C085-F1
#
_cell.length_a   1.000
_cell.length_b   1.000
_cell.length_c   1.000
_cell.angle_alpha   90.00
_cell.angle_beta   90.00
_cell.angle_gamma   90.00
#
_symmetry.space_group_name_H-M   'P 1'
#
loop_
_entity.id
_entity.type
_entity.pdbx_description
1 polymer ?
#
loop_
_entity_poly.entity_id
_entity_poly.type
_entity_poly.pdbx_seq_one_letter_code
_entity_poly.pdbx_strand_id
1 'polypeptide(L)'
;MIMTDLLLFLYPLLLIVLLLQGASLSPRGETGPRFLCPDQTGMIRAAACLCIILHHLVQHSTGYGARYAGPVTFFNDAGFLFTGIFFFFSGYGLTRSLETREGYLKTFPARRFPSVLIPFWITNLLLILAGRIWYGFWWNPLKLLGDFTGITLVNSNGWFIIEITLFYALFWFFFTFIRRRDAALALLSLAVLLTILFAFFRGHDPQGHAVHWFRGEWWYNSTPVFLFGLVFGRFRDRIEAFFRRHYPLLLTTAAVLFAAVFRVSVKILKRYGYYYTSTPAGLRGAGLTLLFQSLAALLFALLVLLLSMKVTLRSPVMSYISGISLELFLLHGFWIDPVFYEARMPDMVFFGLVLTCSAVAASLTAPVIKAAVRAVTGLLLRQADKGAEVPLTLERQNLLAKKEARRRTLRKGIPLLAVVLCILFWISAGRRFVMAGREYEEELAAIRSAGIGEEVYYGYFETDGIPLGKERLSWIILKKEQDRACLICRNGIAGSFYNRRHAAVSWEESDLYQILSAAPYTDMFSAREQENLIPADGNPVTLLSVREARELFPNDQSRELAITTAAEQGGTNINRASKHHEWDMKGYRSSWWWLKGEPGSRSETAPVVNVDGTIVTDEKEVNRPGGAIRPVIWVRY
;
A
#
# COMPACT_ATOMS: atom_id res chain seq x y z
N MET A 1 10.27 -27.58 -8.83
CA MET A 1 9.86 -26.28 -8.29
C MET A 1 10.29 -25.13 -9.20
N ILE A 2 11.60 -24.91 -9.46
CA ILE A 2 12.07 -23.79 -10.31
C ILE A 2 11.49 -23.82 -11.74
N MET A 3 11.38 -25.00 -12.37
CA MET A 3 10.89 -25.09 -13.76
C MET A 3 9.39 -24.80 -13.90
N THR A 4 8.57 -25.20 -12.93
CA THR A 4 7.12 -24.93 -12.93
C THR A 4 6.81 -23.45 -12.70
N ASP A 5 7.61 -22.78 -11.88
CA ASP A 5 7.42 -21.36 -11.56
C ASP A 5 7.80 -20.47 -12.76
N LEU A 6 8.79 -20.88 -13.57
CA LEU A 6 9.13 -20.21 -14.82
C LEU A 6 8.00 -20.28 -15.86
N LEU A 7 7.21 -21.37 -15.88
CA LEU A 7 6.09 -21.53 -16.81
C LEU A 7 4.95 -20.54 -16.55
N LEU A 8 4.80 -20.02 -15.32
CA LEU A 8 3.80 -19.00 -15.02
C LEU A 8 4.05 -17.69 -15.80
N PHE A 9 5.29 -17.44 -16.23
CA PHE A 9 5.61 -16.28 -17.07
C PHE A 9 5.04 -16.38 -18.50
N LEU A 10 4.51 -17.54 -18.91
CA LEU A 10 3.82 -17.69 -20.19
C LEU A 10 2.53 -16.86 -20.26
N TYR A 11 1.83 -16.65 -19.14
CA TYR A 11 0.61 -15.84 -19.10
C TYR A 11 0.82 -14.37 -19.51
N PRO A 12 1.75 -13.61 -18.89
CA PRO A 12 2.03 -12.25 -19.34
C PRO A 12 2.62 -12.19 -20.75
N LEU A 13 3.41 -13.17 -21.18
CA LEU A 13 3.91 -13.25 -22.56
C LEU A 13 2.78 -13.43 -23.58
N LEU A 14 1.86 -14.36 -23.31
CA LEU A 14 0.67 -14.58 -24.13
C LEU A 14 -0.19 -13.31 -24.20
N LEU A 15 -0.37 -12.62 -23.08
CA LEU A 15 -1.10 -11.34 -23.05
C LEU A 15 -0.46 -10.30 -23.97
N ILE A 16 0.87 -10.18 -23.98
CA ILE A 16 1.59 -9.27 -24.88
C ILE A 16 1.37 -9.66 -26.35
N VAL A 17 1.48 -10.96 -26.66
CA VAL A 17 1.24 -11.47 -28.03
C VAL A 17 -0.18 -11.15 -28.49
N LEU A 18 -1.18 -11.42 -27.65
CA LEU A 18 -2.58 -11.13 -27.95
C LEU A 18 -2.85 -9.63 -28.08
N LEU A 19 -2.20 -8.79 -27.27
CA LEU A 19 -2.34 -7.34 -27.34
C LEU A 19 -1.75 -6.74 -28.62
N LEU A 20 -0.55 -7.20 -29.00
CA LEU A 20 0.18 -6.69 -30.15
C LEU A 20 -0.20 -7.36 -31.47
N GLN A 21 -1.15 -8.31 -31.46
CA GLN A 21 -1.68 -8.92 -32.66
C GLN A 21 -2.20 -7.86 -33.64
N GLY A 22 -1.57 -7.78 -34.82
CA GLY A 22 -1.90 -6.82 -35.86
C GLY A 22 -1.55 -5.36 -35.53
N ALA A 23 -0.76 -5.11 -34.47
CA ALA A 23 -0.34 -3.77 -34.11
C ALA A 23 0.61 -3.18 -35.18
N SER A 24 0.53 -1.87 -35.38
CA SER A 24 1.37 -1.15 -36.34
C SER A 24 2.04 0.07 -35.68
N LEU A 25 3.26 0.38 -36.10
CA LEU A 25 3.98 1.56 -35.66
C LEU A 25 3.78 2.73 -36.63
N SER A 26 3.60 3.94 -36.08
CA SER A 26 3.53 5.16 -36.87
C SER A 26 4.91 5.67 -37.30
N PRO A 27 5.02 6.32 -38.47
CA PRO A 27 6.25 6.96 -38.93
C PRO A 27 6.82 7.98 -37.94
N ARG A 28 8.10 8.33 -38.12
CA ARG A 28 8.76 9.37 -37.32
C ARG A 28 8.02 10.71 -37.51
N GLY A 29 7.83 11.46 -36.41
CA GLY A 29 7.10 12.73 -36.43
C GLY A 29 5.56 12.64 -36.39
N GLU A 30 4.97 11.49 -36.73
CA GLU A 30 3.51 11.35 -36.79
C GLU A 30 2.89 10.65 -35.57
N THR A 31 1.69 11.07 -35.18
CA THR A 31 0.91 10.36 -34.15
C THR A 31 0.09 9.25 -34.79
N GLY A 32 -0.09 8.15 -34.06
CA GLY A 32 -0.97 7.03 -34.38
C GLY A 32 -2.35 7.50 -34.83
N PRO A 33 -2.88 7.01 -35.97
CA PRO A 33 -4.20 7.41 -36.46
C PRO A 33 -5.34 7.06 -35.50
N ARG A 34 -5.11 6.12 -34.56
CA ARG A 34 -6.07 5.71 -33.52
C ARG A 34 -5.69 6.19 -32.12
N PHE A 35 -4.75 7.12 -31.99
CA PHE A 35 -4.34 7.64 -30.69
C PHE A 35 -5.54 8.22 -29.94
N LEU A 36 -5.79 7.67 -28.74
CA LEU A 36 -6.91 8.00 -27.86
C LEU A 36 -8.32 7.81 -28.46
N CYS A 37 -8.45 7.10 -29.59
CA CYS A 37 -9.75 6.67 -30.09
C CYS A 37 -10.43 5.70 -29.12
N PRO A 38 -11.77 5.69 -29.01
CA PRO A 38 -12.50 4.80 -28.11
C PRO A 38 -12.09 3.32 -28.22
N ASP A 39 -11.92 2.81 -29.44
CA ASP A 39 -11.53 1.41 -29.66
C ASP A 39 -10.12 1.09 -29.12
N GLN A 40 -9.14 1.97 -29.38
CA GLN A 40 -7.77 1.80 -28.90
C GLN A 40 -7.69 1.93 -27.39
N THR A 41 -8.34 2.93 -26.80
CA THR A 41 -8.41 3.08 -25.33
C THR A 41 -9.19 1.94 -24.66
N GLY A 42 -10.17 1.36 -25.36
CA GLY A 42 -10.84 0.13 -24.97
C GLY A 42 -9.88 -1.06 -24.87
N MET A 43 -9.08 -1.29 -25.91
CA MET A 43 -8.08 -2.38 -25.93
C MET A 43 -7.00 -2.19 -24.85
N ILE A 44 -6.53 -0.95 -24.60
CA ILE A 44 -5.58 -0.67 -23.52
C ILE A 44 -6.19 -0.99 -22.15
N ARG A 45 -7.47 -0.62 -21.92
CA ARG A 45 -8.17 -0.96 -20.67
C ARG A 45 -8.43 -2.46 -20.53
N ALA A 46 -8.70 -3.17 -21.62
CA ALA A 46 -8.80 -4.63 -21.61
C ALA A 46 -7.48 -5.29 -21.19
N ALA A 47 -6.35 -4.83 -21.73
CA ALA A 47 -5.03 -5.31 -21.29
C ALA A 47 -4.78 -4.99 -19.81
N ALA A 48 -5.07 -3.78 -19.36
CA ALA A 48 -4.96 -3.40 -17.95
C ALA A 48 -5.85 -4.27 -17.04
N CYS A 49 -7.09 -4.57 -17.47
CA CYS A 49 -8.00 -5.48 -16.76
C CYS A 49 -7.37 -6.86 -16.56
N LEU A 50 -6.84 -7.47 -17.64
CA LEU A 50 -6.19 -8.78 -17.55
C LEU A 50 -4.93 -8.76 -16.68
N CYS A 51 -4.15 -7.68 -16.72
CA CYS A 51 -3.01 -7.50 -15.83
C CYS A 51 -3.40 -7.38 -14.35
N ILE A 52 -4.54 -6.77 -14.03
CA ILE A 52 -5.08 -6.72 -12.65
C ILE A 52 -5.46 -8.14 -12.19
N ILE A 53 -6.13 -8.92 -13.05
CA ILE A 53 -6.48 -10.31 -12.74
C ILE A 53 -5.21 -11.13 -12.51
N LEU A 54 -4.20 -10.97 -13.37
CA LEU A 54 -2.91 -11.62 -13.20
C LEU A 54 -2.23 -11.21 -11.88
N HIS A 55 -2.30 -9.93 -11.50
CA HIS A 55 -1.83 -9.47 -10.19
C HIS A 55 -2.50 -10.21 -9.02
N HIS A 56 -3.83 -10.38 -9.04
CA HIS A 56 -4.54 -11.12 -7.98
C HIS A 56 -4.19 -12.62 -7.97
N LEU A 57 -4.06 -13.25 -9.15
CA LEU A 57 -3.62 -14.65 -9.27
C LEU A 57 -2.21 -14.86 -8.68
N VAL A 58 -1.31 -13.92 -8.95
CA VAL A 58 0.06 -13.93 -8.41
C VAL A 58 0.05 -13.66 -6.90
N GLN A 59 -0.75 -12.72 -6.40
CA GLN A 59 -0.89 -12.50 -4.95
C GLN A 59 -1.33 -13.77 -4.23
N HIS A 60 -2.34 -14.46 -4.75
CA HIS A 60 -2.78 -15.75 -4.20
C HIS A 60 -1.64 -16.77 -4.17
N SER A 61 -0.97 -16.99 -5.31
CA SER A 61 0.02 -18.07 -5.46
C SER A 61 1.37 -17.78 -4.79
N THR A 62 1.66 -16.51 -4.50
CA THR A 62 2.89 -16.10 -3.80
C THR A 62 2.64 -15.85 -2.32
N GLY A 63 1.40 -15.94 -1.82
CA GLY A 63 1.06 -15.50 -0.48
C GLY A 63 1.40 -14.03 -0.26
N TYR A 64 0.92 -13.17 -1.16
CA TYR A 64 1.20 -11.72 -1.19
C TYR A 64 2.70 -11.37 -1.25
N GLY A 65 3.49 -12.21 -1.95
CA GLY A 65 4.92 -12.02 -2.14
C GLY A 65 5.82 -12.72 -1.11
N ALA A 66 5.25 -13.50 -0.18
CA ALA A 66 6.01 -14.33 0.77
C ALA A 66 6.82 -15.44 0.08
N ARG A 67 6.33 -15.95 -1.06
CA ARG A 67 7.00 -16.96 -1.89
C ARG A 67 7.37 -16.36 -3.25
N TYR A 68 8.61 -16.55 -3.67
CA TYR A 68 9.02 -16.26 -5.04
C TYR A 68 8.50 -17.35 -6.00
N ALA A 69 7.78 -16.95 -7.03
CA ALA A 69 7.18 -17.82 -8.05
C ALA A 69 7.73 -17.48 -9.46
N GLY A 70 9.02 -17.18 -9.55
CA GLY A 70 9.66 -16.83 -10.81
C GLY A 70 9.40 -15.38 -11.27
N PRO A 71 9.67 -15.04 -12.54
CA PRO A 71 9.54 -13.68 -13.05
C PRO A 71 8.12 -13.09 -12.93
N VAL A 72 7.09 -13.95 -12.85
CA VAL A 72 5.70 -13.51 -12.69
C VAL A 72 5.47 -12.81 -11.34
N THR A 73 6.30 -13.05 -10.32
CA THR A 73 6.23 -12.39 -9.00
C THR A 73 6.28 -10.86 -9.10
N PHE A 74 6.82 -10.30 -10.19
CA PHE A 74 6.72 -8.87 -10.49
C PHE A 74 5.28 -8.35 -10.40
N PHE A 75 4.29 -9.12 -10.84
CA PHE A 75 2.89 -8.73 -10.82
C PHE A 75 2.29 -8.63 -9.41
N ASN A 76 2.92 -9.21 -8.39
CA ASN A 76 2.47 -9.08 -6.99
C ASN A 76 2.35 -7.61 -6.57
N ASP A 77 3.27 -6.76 -7.04
CA ASP A 77 3.38 -5.37 -6.61
C ASP A 77 2.89 -4.38 -7.69
N ALA A 78 2.26 -4.85 -8.77
CA ALA A 78 1.98 -4.04 -9.96
C ALA A 78 0.50 -3.62 -10.15
N GLY A 79 -0.44 -4.17 -9.38
CA GLY A 79 -1.89 -3.96 -9.58
C GLY A 79 -2.31 -2.49 -9.65
N PHE A 80 -1.76 -1.65 -8.77
CA PHE A 80 -2.06 -0.22 -8.70
C PHE A 80 -1.70 0.54 -10.00
N LEU A 81 -0.65 0.12 -10.72
CA LEU A 81 -0.27 0.72 -12.00
C LEU A 81 -1.38 0.57 -13.05
N PHE A 82 -1.94 -0.63 -13.14
CA PHE A 82 -2.99 -0.96 -14.10
C PHE A 82 -4.32 -0.32 -13.72
N THR A 83 -4.64 -0.22 -12.43
CA THR A 83 -5.79 0.56 -11.96
C THR A 83 -5.65 2.04 -12.31
N GLY A 84 -4.42 2.58 -12.24
CA GLY A 84 -4.09 3.93 -12.72
C GLY A 84 -4.54 4.20 -14.17
N ILE A 85 -4.48 3.21 -15.06
CA ILE A 85 -4.93 3.35 -16.46
C ILE A 85 -6.45 3.59 -16.54
N PHE A 86 -7.24 2.94 -15.69
CA PHE A 86 -8.68 3.20 -15.62
C PHE A 86 -8.98 4.60 -15.10
N PHE A 87 -8.25 5.06 -14.09
CA PHE A 87 -8.34 6.43 -13.59
C PHE A 87 -7.98 7.46 -14.65
N PHE A 88 -6.88 7.26 -15.39
CA PHE A 88 -6.47 8.15 -16.48
C PHE A 88 -7.58 8.33 -17.51
N PHE A 89 -8.08 7.23 -18.09
CA PHE A 89 -9.11 7.30 -19.13
C PHE A 89 -10.43 7.82 -18.61
N SER A 90 -10.74 7.60 -17.33
CA SER A 90 -11.93 8.16 -16.70
C SER A 90 -11.82 9.69 -16.61
N GLY A 91 -10.73 10.23 -16.07
CA GLY A 91 -10.49 11.68 -16.01
C GLY A 91 -10.45 12.32 -17.40
N TYR A 92 -9.68 11.74 -18.32
CA TYR A 92 -9.58 12.19 -19.71
C TYR A 92 -10.94 12.22 -20.41
N GLY A 93 -11.71 11.13 -20.31
CA GLY A 93 -13.00 10.99 -20.96
C GLY A 93 -14.03 12.00 -20.45
N LEU A 94 -14.01 12.36 -19.16
CA LEU A 94 -14.88 13.37 -18.58
C LEU A 94 -14.62 14.75 -19.18
N THR A 95 -13.37 15.20 -19.18
CA THR A 95 -13.00 16.52 -19.70
C THR A 95 -13.27 16.62 -21.20
N ARG A 96 -12.87 15.60 -21.98
CA ARG A 96 -13.11 15.60 -23.43
C ARG A 96 -14.59 15.55 -23.79
N SER A 97 -15.39 14.77 -23.07
CA SER A 97 -16.83 14.72 -23.32
C SER A 97 -17.51 16.04 -22.98
N LEU A 98 -17.06 16.74 -21.94
CA LEU A 98 -17.55 18.07 -21.59
C LEU A 98 -17.24 19.13 -22.65
N GLU A 99 -16.07 19.02 -23.29
CA GLU A 99 -15.65 19.96 -24.34
C GLU A 99 -16.30 19.68 -25.70
N THR A 100 -16.54 18.41 -26.02
CA THR A 100 -16.97 17.99 -27.37
C THR A 100 -18.46 17.68 -27.49
N ARG A 101 -19.17 17.40 -26.40
CA ARG A 101 -20.60 17.04 -26.43
C ARG A 101 -21.45 18.16 -25.87
N GLU A 102 -22.35 18.70 -26.69
CA GLU A 102 -23.31 19.70 -26.25
C GLU A 102 -24.27 19.13 -25.20
N GLY A 103 -24.59 19.95 -24.19
CA GLY A 103 -25.51 19.54 -23.14
C GLY A 103 -25.07 18.33 -22.30
N TYR A 104 -23.78 17.94 -22.35
CA TYR A 104 -23.25 16.73 -21.70
C TYR A 104 -23.71 16.57 -20.24
N LEU A 105 -23.62 17.64 -19.44
CA LEU A 105 -23.98 17.63 -18.02
C LEU A 105 -25.47 17.37 -17.75
N LYS A 106 -26.36 17.68 -18.71
CA LYS A 106 -27.81 17.47 -18.56
C LYS A 106 -28.17 15.99 -18.54
N THR A 107 -27.54 15.21 -19.42
CA THR A 107 -27.79 13.77 -19.54
C THR A 107 -26.76 12.92 -18.78
N PHE A 108 -25.76 13.56 -18.18
CA PHE A 108 -24.65 12.90 -17.51
C PHE A 108 -25.09 11.88 -16.46
N PRO A 109 -25.95 12.19 -15.46
CA PRO A 109 -26.31 11.22 -14.43
C PRO A 109 -27.03 9.99 -15.01
N ALA A 110 -27.95 10.22 -15.95
CA ALA A 110 -28.76 9.18 -16.58
C ALA A 110 -27.94 8.24 -17.49
N ARG A 111 -26.80 8.70 -18.01
CA ARG A 111 -25.91 7.90 -18.87
C ARG A 111 -24.73 7.29 -18.10
N ARG A 112 -24.10 8.05 -17.21
CA ARG A 112 -22.84 7.66 -16.56
C ARG A 112 -23.06 6.73 -15.37
N PHE A 113 -23.97 7.03 -14.46
CA PHE A 113 -24.18 6.20 -13.27
C PHE A 113 -24.73 4.81 -13.61
N PRO A 114 -25.76 4.65 -14.46
CA PRO A 114 -26.23 3.32 -14.86
C PRO A 114 -25.13 2.48 -15.52
N SER A 115 -24.28 3.08 -16.35
CA SER A 115 -23.20 2.36 -17.05
C SER A 115 -22.15 1.73 -16.13
N VAL A 116 -22.12 2.10 -14.85
CA VAL A 116 -21.14 1.64 -13.86
C VAL A 116 -21.83 0.89 -12.72
N LEU A 117 -22.90 1.45 -12.16
CA LEU A 117 -23.59 0.90 -11.00
C LEU A 117 -24.47 -0.32 -11.33
N ILE A 118 -25.10 -0.38 -12.50
CA ILE A 118 -25.92 -1.54 -12.86
C ILE A 118 -25.07 -2.80 -13.04
N PRO A 119 -23.95 -2.78 -13.81
CA PRO A 119 -23.02 -3.92 -13.84
C PRO A 119 -22.58 -4.36 -12.45
N PHE A 120 -22.24 -3.39 -11.58
CA PHE A 120 -21.82 -3.65 -10.21
C PHE A 120 -22.90 -4.31 -9.36
N TRP A 121 -24.12 -3.75 -9.32
CA TRP A 121 -25.22 -4.29 -8.51
C TRP A 121 -25.72 -5.64 -9.02
N ILE A 122 -25.80 -5.83 -10.35
CA ILE A 122 -26.15 -7.14 -10.92
C ILE A 122 -25.08 -8.16 -10.54
N THR A 123 -23.79 -7.80 -10.65
CA THR A 123 -22.71 -8.71 -10.27
C THR A 123 -22.77 -9.04 -8.78
N ASN A 124 -22.90 -8.06 -7.89
CA ASN A 124 -23.05 -8.30 -6.46
C ASN A 124 -24.23 -9.23 -6.17
N LEU A 125 -25.38 -9.00 -6.81
CA LEU A 125 -26.54 -9.88 -6.67
C LEU A 125 -26.23 -11.32 -7.09
N LEU A 126 -25.55 -11.52 -8.22
CA LEU A 126 -25.14 -12.86 -8.67
C LEU A 126 -24.20 -13.54 -7.67
N LEU A 127 -23.21 -12.80 -7.15
CA LEU A 127 -22.25 -13.31 -6.16
C LEU A 127 -22.94 -13.68 -4.84
N ILE A 128 -23.87 -12.85 -4.39
CA ILE A 128 -24.69 -13.08 -3.21
C ILE A 128 -25.52 -14.36 -3.37
N LEU A 129 -26.19 -14.52 -4.53
CA LEU A 129 -27.00 -15.71 -4.82
C LEU A 129 -26.13 -16.97 -4.92
N ALA A 130 -24.96 -16.88 -5.57
CA ALA A 130 -24.02 -17.99 -5.66
C ALA A 130 -23.51 -18.42 -4.27
N GLY A 131 -23.13 -17.45 -3.43
CA GLY A 131 -22.71 -17.71 -2.05
C GLY A 131 -23.80 -18.35 -1.20
N ARG A 132 -25.07 -17.95 -1.41
CA ARG A 132 -26.22 -18.58 -0.75
C ARG A 132 -26.40 -20.04 -1.15
N ILE A 133 -26.29 -20.35 -2.45
CA ILE A 133 -26.45 -21.71 -2.97
C ILE A 133 -25.32 -22.62 -2.46
N TRP A 134 -24.09 -22.12 -2.39
CA TRP A 134 -22.92 -22.93 -2.08
C TRP A 134 -22.65 -23.13 -0.59
N TYR A 135 -22.86 -22.09 0.23
CA TYR A 135 -22.48 -22.09 1.64
C TYR A 135 -23.67 -22.02 2.61
N GLY A 136 -24.90 -21.88 2.11
CA GLY A 136 -26.11 -21.96 2.94
C GLY A 136 -26.30 -20.83 3.97
N PHE A 137 -25.56 -19.72 3.87
CA PHE A 137 -25.66 -18.64 4.84
C PHE A 137 -26.97 -17.85 4.74
N TRP A 138 -27.57 -17.58 5.90
CA TRP A 138 -28.68 -16.65 6.06
C TRP A 138 -28.13 -15.31 6.54
N TRP A 139 -28.36 -14.24 5.78
CA TRP A 139 -27.94 -12.89 6.18
C TRP A 139 -29.11 -12.08 6.73
N ASN A 140 -28.81 -11.25 7.71
CA ASN A 140 -29.67 -10.14 8.13
C ASN A 140 -29.98 -9.26 6.89
N PRO A 141 -31.25 -8.85 6.66
CA PRO A 141 -31.63 -7.96 5.56
C PRO A 141 -30.77 -6.69 5.41
N LEU A 142 -30.30 -6.12 6.52
CA LEU A 142 -29.40 -4.96 6.51
C LEU A 142 -28.03 -5.27 5.90
N LYS A 143 -27.47 -6.45 6.19
CA LYS A 143 -26.23 -6.91 5.58
C LYS A 143 -26.42 -7.18 4.09
N LEU A 144 -27.52 -7.83 3.71
CA LEU A 144 -27.85 -8.08 2.30
C LEU A 144 -27.95 -6.78 1.51
N LEU A 145 -28.62 -5.76 2.08
CA LEU A 145 -28.69 -4.43 1.46
C LEU A 145 -27.30 -3.79 1.36
N GLY A 146 -26.49 -3.90 2.41
CA GLY A 146 -25.11 -3.40 2.44
C GLY A 146 -24.24 -4.03 1.35
N ASP A 147 -24.28 -5.36 1.22
CA ASP A 147 -23.56 -6.16 0.23
C ASP A 147 -24.02 -5.84 -1.20
N PHE A 148 -25.34 -5.79 -1.43
CA PHE A 148 -25.91 -5.49 -2.75
C PHE A 148 -25.53 -4.08 -3.22
N THR A 149 -25.70 -3.08 -2.34
CA THR A 149 -25.42 -1.68 -2.67
C THR A 149 -23.93 -1.36 -2.73
N GLY A 150 -23.08 -2.20 -2.13
CA GLY A 150 -21.65 -2.01 -2.01
C GLY A 150 -21.23 -1.12 -0.85
N ILE A 151 -22.12 -0.82 0.10
CA ILE A 151 -21.76 -0.18 1.39
C ILE A 151 -20.77 -1.08 2.14
N THR A 152 -21.02 -2.39 2.09
CA THR A 152 -20.05 -3.44 2.40
C THR A 152 -19.70 -4.12 1.09
N LEU A 153 -18.41 -4.23 0.77
CA LEU A 153 -18.01 -4.84 -0.48
C LEU A 153 -18.06 -6.36 -0.38
N VAL A 154 -18.77 -7.00 -1.32
CA VAL A 154 -18.88 -8.47 -1.42
C VAL A 154 -17.53 -9.10 -1.79
N ASN A 155 -16.73 -8.39 -2.58
CA ASN A 155 -15.36 -8.73 -2.89
C ASN A 155 -14.47 -7.52 -2.63
N SER A 156 -13.23 -7.74 -2.21
CA SER A 156 -12.28 -6.64 -1.99
C SER A 156 -12.05 -5.82 -3.26
N ASN A 157 -12.09 -6.46 -4.44
CA ASN A 157 -11.80 -5.87 -5.75
C ASN A 157 -12.79 -4.77 -6.21
N GLY A 158 -14.03 -4.74 -5.68
CA GLY A 158 -15.07 -3.80 -6.10
C GLY A 158 -14.83 -2.33 -5.72
N TRP A 159 -13.80 -2.04 -4.90
CA TRP A 159 -13.51 -0.70 -4.37
C TRP A 159 -13.43 0.39 -5.43
N PHE A 160 -12.82 0.09 -6.59
CA PHE A 160 -12.63 1.05 -7.68
C PHE A 160 -13.96 1.63 -8.17
N ILE A 161 -15.03 0.83 -8.18
CA ILE A 161 -16.37 1.25 -8.63
C ILE A 161 -16.95 2.32 -7.70
N ILE A 162 -16.75 2.17 -6.40
CA ILE A 162 -17.21 3.12 -5.39
C ILE A 162 -16.49 4.45 -5.58
N GLU A 163 -15.15 4.41 -5.64
CA GLU A 163 -14.33 5.62 -5.77
C GLU A 163 -14.61 6.36 -7.08
N ILE A 164 -14.67 5.65 -8.21
CA ILE A 164 -14.90 6.30 -9.50
C ILE A 164 -16.32 6.90 -9.59
N THR A 165 -17.30 6.25 -8.95
CA THR A 165 -18.67 6.78 -8.86
C THR A 165 -18.69 8.08 -8.04
N LEU A 166 -17.96 8.14 -6.92
CA LEU A 166 -17.78 9.37 -6.15
C LEU A 166 -17.17 10.48 -7.02
N PHE A 167 -16.12 10.20 -7.78
CA PHE A 167 -15.51 11.21 -8.66
C PHE A 167 -16.42 11.66 -9.79
N TYR A 168 -17.26 10.77 -10.34
CA TYR A 168 -18.30 11.17 -11.30
C TYR A 168 -19.36 12.06 -10.66
N ALA A 169 -19.76 11.79 -9.41
CA ALA A 169 -20.69 12.64 -8.68
C ALA A 169 -20.08 14.02 -8.40
N LEU A 170 -18.82 14.07 -7.93
CA LEU A 170 -18.10 15.33 -7.70
C LEU A 170 -17.91 16.13 -9.01
N PHE A 171 -17.51 15.46 -10.10
CA PHE A 171 -17.39 16.09 -11.41
C PHE A 171 -18.73 16.68 -11.85
N TRP A 172 -19.81 15.89 -11.83
CA TRP A 172 -21.13 16.37 -12.23
C TRP A 172 -21.58 17.55 -11.36
N PHE A 173 -21.38 17.46 -10.05
CA PHE A 173 -21.72 18.52 -9.11
C PHE A 173 -20.95 19.82 -9.44
N PHE A 174 -19.61 19.78 -9.40
CA PHE A 174 -18.81 20.98 -9.60
C PHE A 174 -19.04 21.62 -10.96
N PHE A 175 -19.07 20.84 -12.05
CA PHE A 175 -19.26 21.39 -13.39
C PHE A 175 -20.72 21.82 -13.69
N THR A 176 -21.71 21.31 -12.95
CA THR A 176 -23.10 21.78 -13.06
C THR A 176 -23.29 23.13 -12.35
N PHE A 177 -22.70 23.29 -11.17
CA PHE A 177 -22.94 24.48 -10.36
C PHE A 177 -21.91 25.59 -10.60
N ILE A 178 -20.65 25.29 -10.90
CA ILE A 178 -19.61 26.31 -11.05
C ILE A 178 -19.52 26.77 -12.51
N ARG A 179 -19.70 28.07 -12.75
CA ARG A 179 -19.64 28.65 -14.11
C ARG A 179 -18.23 28.60 -14.72
N ARG A 180 -17.21 28.92 -13.94
CA ARG A 180 -15.81 28.93 -14.41
C ARG A 180 -15.28 27.50 -14.44
N ARG A 181 -15.11 26.95 -15.64
CA ARG A 181 -14.65 25.57 -15.84
C ARG A 181 -13.31 25.28 -15.14
N ASP A 182 -12.36 26.21 -15.22
CA ASP A 182 -11.05 26.03 -14.58
C ASP A 182 -11.15 26.05 -13.05
N ALA A 183 -12.07 26.85 -12.48
CA ALA A 183 -12.33 26.82 -11.03
C ALA A 183 -13.03 25.52 -10.61
N ALA A 184 -13.96 25.00 -11.43
CA ALA A 184 -14.59 23.71 -11.20
C ALA A 184 -13.57 22.56 -11.22
N LEU A 185 -12.63 22.60 -12.18
CA LEU A 185 -11.54 21.65 -12.29
C LEU A 185 -10.59 21.73 -11.08
N ALA A 186 -10.23 22.93 -10.64
CA ALA A 186 -9.38 23.12 -9.46
C ALA A 186 -10.05 22.58 -8.18
N LEU A 187 -11.35 22.86 -7.98
CA LEU A 187 -12.09 22.35 -6.83
C LEU A 187 -12.31 20.84 -6.87
N LEU A 188 -12.56 20.26 -8.06
CA LEU A 188 -12.57 18.81 -8.22
C LEU A 188 -11.21 18.20 -7.88
N SER A 189 -10.12 18.82 -8.34
CA SER A 189 -8.77 18.34 -8.06
C SER A 189 -8.47 18.38 -6.55
N LEU A 190 -8.85 19.47 -5.88
CA LEU A 190 -8.75 19.58 -4.44
C LEU A 190 -9.58 18.51 -3.72
N ALA A 191 -10.81 18.27 -4.13
CA ALA A 191 -11.67 17.25 -3.52
C ALA A 191 -11.11 15.82 -3.66
N VAL A 192 -10.50 15.50 -4.81
CA VAL A 192 -9.82 14.22 -5.02
C VAL A 192 -8.57 14.12 -4.14
N LEU A 193 -7.76 15.18 -4.03
CA LEU A 193 -6.61 15.21 -3.10
C LEU A 193 -7.06 15.04 -1.64
N LEU A 194 -8.15 15.68 -1.23
CA LEU A 194 -8.74 15.49 0.10
C LEU A 194 -9.26 14.06 0.29
N THR A 195 -9.75 13.39 -0.75
CA THR A 195 -10.16 11.98 -0.69
C THR A 195 -8.96 11.06 -0.49
N ILE A 196 -7.85 11.30 -1.20
CA ILE A 196 -6.58 10.58 -1.00
C ILE A 196 -6.10 10.76 0.45
N LEU A 197 -6.05 12.00 0.93
CA LEU A 197 -5.60 12.28 2.29
C LEU A 197 -6.56 11.66 3.31
N PHE A 198 -7.87 11.75 3.10
CA PHE A 198 -8.86 11.10 3.96
C PHE A 198 -8.62 9.60 4.05
N ALA A 199 -8.49 8.90 2.92
CA ALA A 199 -8.24 7.46 2.90
C ALA A 199 -6.89 7.09 3.53
N PHE A 200 -5.86 7.90 3.30
CA PHE A 200 -4.55 7.75 3.94
C PHE A 200 -4.63 7.82 5.47
N PHE A 201 -5.33 8.82 6.02
CA PHE A 201 -5.51 8.97 7.47
C PHE A 201 -6.51 7.99 8.07
N ARG A 202 -7.40 7.40 7.27
CA ARG A 202 -8.25 6.29 7.72
C ARG A 202 -7.46 5.00 7.91
N GLY A 203 -6.46 4.77 7.06
CA GLY A 203 -5.63 3.55 7.03
C GLY A 203 -6.45 2.27 6.92
N HIS A 204 -5.90 1.15 7.37
CA HIS A 204 -6.49 -0.17 7.17
C HIS A 204 -7.61 -0.50 8.15
N ASP A 205 -8.42 -1.48 7.77
CA ASP A 205 -9.43 -2.05 8.65
C ASP A 205 -8.79 -2.83 9.81
N PRO A 206 -9.12 -2.55 11.09
CA PRO A 206 -8.50 -3.19 12.26
C PRO A 206 -8.69 -4.71 12.32
N GLN A 207 -9.74 -5.23 11.70
CA GLN A 207 -10.08 -6.66 11.71
C GLN A 207 -9.61 -7.39 10.44
N GLY A 208 -8.87 -6.72 9.54
CA GLY A 208 -8.24 -7.28 8.33
C GLY A 208 -9.19 -7.75 7.21
N HIS A 209 -10.37 -8.24 7.57
CA HIS A 209 -11.34 -8.89 6.66
C HIS A 209 -12.52 -7.99 6.33
N ALA A 210 -12.74 -6.92 7.10
CA ALA A 210 -13.79 -5.96 6.80
C ALA A 210 -13.34 -5.07 5.64
N VAL A 211 -14.19 -4.91 4.63
CA VAL A 211 -13.89 -4.11 3.45
C VAL A 211 -14.69 -2.82 3.49
N HIS A 212 -14.37 -1.94 4.44
CA HIS A 212 -15.02 -0.64 4.52
C HIS A 212 -14.42 0.34 3.50
N TRP A 213 -15.21 1.34 3.14
CA TRP A 213 -14.77 2.35 2.17
C TRP A 213 -13.56 3.14 2.67
N PHE A 214 -12.66 3.42 1.74
CA PHE A 214 -11.46 4.25 1.96
C PHE A 214 -10.59 3.74 3.11
N ARG A 215 -10.51 2.40 3.25
CA ARG A 215 -9.60 1.73 4.16
C ARG A 215 -8.70 0.77 3.40
N GLY A 216 -7.40 0.95 3.55
CA GLY A 216 -6.36 0.28 2.74
C GLY A 216 -5.76 1.17 1.66
N GLU A 217 -4.51 0.93 1.31
CA GLU A 217 -3.71 1.75 0.39
C GLU A 217 -4.20 1.74 -1.05
N TRP A 218 -4.82 0.63 -1.46
CA TRP A 218 -5.30 0.43 -2.82
C TRP A 218 -6.35 1.48 -3.21
N TRP A 219 -7.08 2.06 -2.24
CA TRP A 219 -8.06 3.12 -2.46
C TRP A 219 -7.49 4.46 -2.91
N TYR A 220 -6.17 4.69 -2.82
CA TYR A 220 -5.65 6.05 -3.05
C TYR A 220 -4.27 6.14 -3.70
N ASN A 221 -3.51 5.05 -3.79
CA ASN A 221 -2.18 5.06 -4.43
C ASN A 221 -2.22 5.29 -5.95
N SER A 222 -3.34 5.01 -6.60
CA SER A 222 -3.53 5.14 -8.07
C SER A 222 -4.34 6.38 -8.46
N THR A 223 -5.04 6.97 -7.49
CA THR A 223 -5.99 8.07 -7.65
C THR A 223 -5.40 9.34 -8.25
N PRO A 224 -4.13 9.73 -7.99
CA PRO A 224 -3.50 10.88 -8.66
C PRO A 224 -3.53 10.81 -10.19
N VAL A 225 -3.57 9.59 -10.77
CA VAL A 225 -3.64 9.39 -12.21
C VAL A 225 -4.98 9.88 -12.80
N PHE A 226 -6.05 9.93 -12.01
CA PHE A 226 -7.32 10.54 -12.41
C PHE A 226 -7.16 12.04 -12.68
N LEU A 227 -6.43 12.73 -11.80
CA LEU A 227 -6.09 14.15 -11.96
C LEU A 227 -5.24 14.38 -13.20
N PHE A 228 -4.26 13.51 -13.45
CA PHE A 228 -3.48 13.54 -14.68
C PHE A 228 -4.38 13.41 -15.91
N GLY A 229 -5.34 12.49 -15.91
CA GLY A 229 -6.34 12.36 -16.97
C GLY A 229 -7.17 13.63 -17.19
N LEU A 230 -7.68 14.26 -16.11
CA LEU A 230 -8.46 15.50 -16.18
C LEU A 230 -7.65 16.65 -16.80
N VAL A 231 -6.41 16.86 -16.32
CA VAL A 231 -5.50 17.92 -16.78
C VAL A 231 -5.08 17.66 -18.23
N PHE A 232 -4.72 16.42 -18.57
CA PHE A 232 -4.38 16.04 -19.93
C PHE A 232 -5.55 16.29 -20.89
N GLY A 233 -6.78 15.93 -20.49
CA GLY A 233 -7.98 16.19 -21.28
C GLY A 233 -8.23 17.69 -21.53
N ARG A 234 -7.96 18.54 -20.53
CA ARG A 234 -8.18 19.99 -20.59
C ARG A 234 -7.17 20.72 -21.47
N PHE A 235 -5.91 20.29 -21.42
CA PHE A 235 -4.79 20.94 -22.13
C PHE A 235 -4.22 20.07 -23.25
N ARG A 236 -5.05 19.17 -23.79
CA ARG A 236 -4.68 18.12 -24.74
C ARG A 236 -3.79 18.63 -25.87
N ASP A 237 -4.25 19.64 -26.61
CA ASP A 237 -3.56 20.09 -27.82
C ASP A 237 -2.15 20.63 -27.52
N ARG A 238 -2.01 21.34 -26.39
CA ARG A 238 -0.71 21.87 -25.92
C ARG A 238 0.22 20.73 -25.49
N ILE A 239 -0.28 19.78 -24.71
CA ILE A 239 0.52 18.66 -24.20
C ILE A 239 0.92 17.74 -25.36
N GLU A 240 0.01 17.44 -26.30
CA GLU A 240 0.30 16.62 -27.48
C GLU A 240 1.33 17.28 -28.41
N ALA A 241 1.26 18.61 -28.59
CA ALA A 241 2.29 19.35 -29.33
C ALA A 241 3.67 19.21 -28.65
N PHE A 242 3.72 19.37 -27.32
CA PHE A 242 4.95 19.16 -26.54
C PHE A 242 5.46 17.72 -26.65
N PHE A 243 4.59 16.72 -26.51
CA PHE A 243 4.95 15.31 -26.63
C PHE A 243 5.49 14.96 -28.00
N ARG A 244 4.86 15.46 -29.08
CA ARG A 244 5.36 15.26 -30.45
C ARG A 244 6.76 15.84 -30.64
N ARG A 245 6.99 17.06 -30.14
CA ARG A 245 8.28 17.75 -30.26
C ARG A 245 9.42 17.03 -29.53
N HIS A 246 9.15 16.45 -28.36
CA HIS A 246 10.16 15.86 -27.48
C HIS A 246 10.05 14.34 -27.33
N TYR A 247 9.33 13.67 -28.24
CA TYR A 247 8.92 12.28 -28.10
C TYR A 247 10.02 11.28 -27.66
N PRO A 248 11.17 11.15 -28.37
CA PRO A 248 12.15 10.12 -28.03
C PRO A 248 12.78 10.36 -26.66
N LEU A 249 13.02 11.62 -26.30
CA LEU A 249 13.52 12.01 -24.98
C LEU A 249 12.48 11.68 -23.90
N LEU A 250 11.23 12.08 -24.10
CA LEU A 250 10.15 11.81 -23.13
C LEU A 250 9.91 10.32 -22.93
N LEU A 251 9.89 9.52 -24.01
CA LEU A 251 9.69 8.08 -23.93
C LEU A 251 10.83 7.40 -23.14
N THR A 252 12.08 7.73 -23.50
CA THR A 252 13.26 7.14 -22.85
C THR A 252 13.34 7.55 -21.38
N THR A 253 13.16 8.85 -21.09
CA THR A 253 13.17 9.37 -19.72
C THR A 253 12.01 8.80 -18.90
N ALA A 254 10.79 8.73 -19.45
CA ALA A 254 9.66 8.14 -18.76
C ALA A 254 9.88 6.65 -18.46
N ALA A 255 10.46 5.88 -19.39
CA ALA A 255 10.76 4.46 -19.19
C ALA A 255 11.83 4.25 -18.10
N VAL A 256 12.94 5.00 -18.15
CA VAL A 256 14.03 4.91 -17.15
C VAL A 256 13.54 5.36 -15.77
N LEU A 257 12.86 6.50 -15.69
CA LEU A 257 12.31 7.00 -14.42
C LEU A 257 11.25 6.06 -13.88
N PHE A 258 10.35 5.52 -14.71
CA PHE A 258 9.37 4.53 -14.26
C PHE A 258 10.07 3.31 -13.66
N ALA A 259 11.05 2.72 -14.37
CA ALA A 259 11.77 1.55 -13.86
C ALA A 259 12.49 1.83 -12.53
N ALA A 260 13.15 2.99 -12.41
CA ALA A 260 13.82 3.40 -11.19
C ALA A 260 12.84 3.64 -10.04
N VAL A 261 11.83 4.48 -10.25
CA VAL A 261 10.82 4.85 -9.25
C VAL A 261 10.00 3.65 -8.83
N PHE A 262 9.61 2.76 -9.76
CA PHE A 262 8.87 1.54 -9.42
C PHE A 262 9.71 0.60 -8.54
N ARG A 263 11.00 0.39 -8.85
CA ARG A 263 11.88 -0.40 -7.97
C ARG A 263 12.01 0.22 -6.59
N VAL A 264 12.13 1.55 -6.52
CA VAL A 264 12.16 2.27 -5.24
C VAL A 264 10.83 2.15 -4.51
N SER A 265 9.69 2.25 -5.20
CA SER A 265 8.36 2.13 -4.59
C SER A 265 8.13 0.73 -4.02
N VAL A 266 8.57 -0.33 -4.72
CA VAL A 266 8.51 -1.70 -4.20
C VAL A 266 9.41 -1.87 -2.97
N LYS A 267 10.63 -1.33 -3.00
CA LYS A 267 11.54 -1.37 -1.84
C LYS A 267 10.97 -0.62 -0.63
N ILE A 268 10.39 0.56 -0.85
CA ILE A 268 9.78 1.38 0.21
C ILE A 268 8.52 0.71 0.75
N LEU A 269 7.66 0.16 -0.11
CA LEU A 269 6.50 -0.63 0.30
C LEU A 269 6.92 -1.80 1.18
N LYS A 270 7.97 -2.51 0.77
CA LYS A 270 8.51 -3.64 1.52
C LYS A 270 9.09 -3.20 2.86
N ARG A 271 9.88 -2.12 2.90
CA ARG A 271 10.61 -1.64 4.09
C ARG A 271 9.78 -0.85 5.10
N TYR A 272 8.82 -0.07 4.62
CA TYR A 272 8.07 0.88 5.44
C TYR A 272 6.57 0.69 5.36
N GLY A 273 6.09 0.09 4.27
CA GLY A 273 4.70 -0.26 3.99
C GLY A 273 3.63 0.77 4.34
N TYR A 274 2.38 0.31 4.26
CA TYR A 274 1.23 1.04 4.78
C TYR A 274 0.74 0.48 6.12
N TYR A 275 1.12 -0.76 6.44
CA TYR A 275 0.73 -1.49 7.66
C TYR A 275 1.55 -1.11 8.90
N TYR A 276 2.59 -0.29 8.72
CA TYR A 276 3.46 0.18 9.79
C TYR A 276 2.90 1.44 10.46
N THR A 277 1.64 1.83 10.20
CA THR A 277 1.03 3.06 10.74
C THR A 277 0.95 3.14 12.26
N SER A 278 1.11 2.01 12.96
CA SER A 278 1.23 1.90 14.43
C SER A 278 2.68 2.04 14.92
N THR A 279 3.63 2.37 14.03
CA THR A 279 5.01 2.68 14.39
C THR A 279 5.23 4.20 14.37
N PRO A 280 6.16 4.77 15.16
CA PRO A 280 6.40 6.21 15.20
C PRO A 280 6.88 6.82 13.87
N ALA A 281 7.63 6.05 13.07
CA ALA A 281 7.98 6.42 11.69
C ALA A 281 6.90 6.01 10.67
N GLY A 282 5.86 5.32 11.11
CA GLY A 282 4.85 4.65 10.30
C GLY A 282 4.08 5.56 9.37
N LEU A 283 3.64 6.72 9.87
CA LEU A 283 2.94 7.70 9.04
C LEU A 283 3.86 8.32 7.99
N ARG A 284 5.12 8.59 8.35
CA ARG A 284 6.13 9.08 7.40
C ARG A 284 6.46 8.02 6.35
N GLY A 285 6.66 6.77 6.78
CA GLY A 285 6.91 5.61 5.93
C GLY A 285 5.76 5.33 4.96
N ALA A 286 4.52 5.32 5.46
CA ALA A 286 3.31 5.20 4.65
C ALA A 286 3.17 6.38 3.69
N GLY A 287 3.49 7.60 4.12
CA GLY A 287 3.49 8.80 3.28
C GLY A 287 4.52 8.73 2.14
N LEU A 288 5.73 8.25 2.43
CA LEU A 288 6.75 7.97 1.42
C LEU A 288 6.31 6.86 0.46
N THR A 289 5.72 5.79 0.99
CA THR A 289 5.17 4.70 0.17
C THR A 289 4.10 5.23 -0.80
N LEU A 290 3.17 6.05 -0.29
CA LEU A 290 2.17 6.74 -1.10
C LEU A 290 2.79 7.61 -2.18
N LEU A 291 3.78 8.44 -1.84
CA LEU A 291 4.43 9.32 -2.79
C LEU A 291 5.07 8.54 -3.94
N PHE A 292 5.86 7.51 -3.63
CA PHE A 292 6.58 6.75 -4.65
C PHE A 292 5.66 5.84 -5.48
N GLN A 293 4.64 5.22 -4.88
CA GLN A 293 3.63 4.49 -5.67
C GLN A 293 2.83 5.44 -6.57
N SER A 294 2.39 6.59 -6.05
CA SER A 294 1.68 7.59 -6.87
C SER A 294 2.53 8.07 -8.05
N LEU A 295 3.82 8.33 -7.81
CA LEU A 295 4.75 8.73 -8.86
C LEU A 295 4.97 7.62 -9.88
N ALA A 296 5.12 6.36 -9.43
CA ALA A 296 5.24 5.21 -10.32
C ALA A 296 3.98 5.05 -11.20
N ALA A 297 2.78 5.21 -10.62
CA ALA A 297 1.51 5.15 -11.36
C ALA A 297 1.39 6.26 -12.40
N LEU A 298 1.78 7.49 -12.06
CA LEU A 298 1.81 8.63 -12.99
C LEU A 298 2.79 8.40 -14.14
N LEU A 299 4.02 7.95 -13.84
CA LEU A 299 5.04 7.64 -14.84
C LEU A 299 4.62 6.47 -15.74
N PHE A 300 3.97 5.45 -15.18
CA PHE A 300 3.43 4.33 -15.94
C PHE A 300 2.31 4.78 -16.89
N ALA A 301 1.36 5.57 -16.40
CA ALA A 301 0.30 6.12 -17.25
C ALA A 301 0.87 7.01 -18.37
N LEU A 302 1.88 7.83 -18.06
CA LEU A 302 2.61 8.62 -19.07
C LEU A 302 3.31 7.72 -20.08
N LEU A 303 3.98 6.65 -19.65
CA LEU A 303 4.65 5.70 -20.52
C LEU A 303 3.65 5.01 -21.47
N VAL A 304 2.52 4.52 -20.94
CA VAL A 304 1.44 3.91 -21.76
C VAL A 304 0.89 4.92 -22.75
N LEU A 305 0.70 6.17 -22.34
CA LEU A 305 0.24 7.25 -23.21
C LEU A 305 1.22 7.53 -24.35
N LEU A 306 2.51 7.68 -24.06
CA LEU A 306 3.58 7.89 -25.06
C LEU A 306 3.72 6.69 -26.00
N LEU A 307 3.63 5.46 -25.49
CA LEU A 307 3.62 4.27 -26.34
C LEU A 307 2.41 4.27 -27.28
N SER A 308 1.23 4.60 -26.77
CA SER A 308 -0.01 4.64 -27.57
C SER A 308 -0.02 5.74 -28.65
N MET A 309 0.86 6.75 -28.55
CA MET A 309 1.06 7.74 -29.62
C MET A 309 1.72 7.15 -30.86
N LYS A 310 2.44 6.03 -30.75
CA LYS A 310 3.13 5.39 -31.90
C LYS A 310 2.60 4.01 -32.21
N VAL A 311 2.18 3.25 -31.20
CA VAL A 311 1.63 1.91 -31.34
C VAL A 311 0.12 2.03 -31.59
N THR A 312 -0.31 1.63 -32.78
CA THR A 312 -1.73 1.48 -33.10
C THR A 312 -2.14 0.04 -32.89
N LEU A 313 -3.07 -0.20 -31.97
CA LEU A 313 -3.57 -1.54 -31.65
C LEU A 313 -4.70 -1.95 -32.62
N ARG A 314 -4.71 -3.23 -33.02
CA ARG A 314 -5.73 -3.82 -33.91
C ARG A 314 -6.15 -5.24 -33.53
N SER A 315 -5.86 -5.65 -32.29
CA SER A 315 -6.14 -7.01 -31.81
C SER A 315 -7.66 -7.27 -31.73
N PRO A 316 -8.19 -8.25 -32.49
CA PRO A 316 -9.60 -8.63 -32.41
C PRO A 316 -9.97 -9.17 -31.02
N VAL A 317 -9.04 -9.93 -30.41
CA VAL A 317 -9.22 -10.53 -29.09
C VAL A 317 -9.33 -9.43 -28.02
N MET A 318 -8.42 -8.46 -28.02
CA MET A 318 -8.51 -7.34 -27.07
C MET A 318 -9.73 -6.45 -27.32
N SER A 319 -10.14 -6.29 -28.59
CA SER A 319 -11.36 -5.57 -28.93
C SER A 319 -12.59 -6.25 -28.33
N TYR A 320 -12.70 -7.57 -28.45
CA TYR A 320 -13.75 -8.36 -27.81
C TYR A 320 -13.72 -8.21 -26.28
N ILE A 321 -12.56 -8.42 -25.66
CA ILE A 321 -12.40 -8.32 -24.19
C ILE A 321 -12.76 -6.92 -23.70
N SER A 322 -12.45 -5.87 -24.47
CA SER A 322 -12.84 -4.50 -24.10
C SER A 322 -14.35 -4.32 -23.97
N GLY A 323 -15.14 -5.13 -24.69
CA GLY A 323 -16.59 -5.14 -24.61
C GLY A 323 -17.14 -5.79 -23.35
N ILE A 324 -16.35 -6.62 -22.64
CA ILE A 324 -16.78 -7.37 -21.45
C ILE A 324 -15.88 -7.11 -20.22
N SER A 325 -14.98 -6.12 -20.31
CA SER A 325 -13.89 -5.95 -19.33
C SER A 325 -14.39 -5.57 -17.94
N LEU A 326 -15.53 -4.87 -17.84
CA LEU A 326 -16.08 -4.48 -16.55
C LEU A 326 -16.66 -5.70 -15.83
N GLU A 327 -17.43 -6.53 -16.53
CA GLU A 327 -17.97 -7.78 -16.02
C GLU A 327 -16.85 -8.74 -15.65
N LEU A 328 -15.83 -8.86 -16.52
CA LEU A 328 -14.64 -9.67 -16.27
C LEU A 328 -13.92 -9.23 -14.99
N PHE A 329 -13.71 -7.91 -14.83
CA PHE A 329 -13.11 -7.34 -13.61
C PHE A 329 -13.97 -7.58 -12.37
N LEU A 330 -15.29 -7.53 -12.45
CA LEU A 330 -16.13 -7.72 -11.25
C LEU A 330 -16.25 -9.20 -10.84
N LEU A 331 -16.20 -10.12 -11.80
CA LEU A 331 -16.46 -11.54 -11.58
C LEU A 331 -15.20 -12.35 -11.22
N HIS A 332 -13.99 -11.93 -11.61
CA HIS A 332 -12.80 -12.77 -11.44
C HIS A 332 -12.51 -13.18 -9.98
N GLY A 333 -12.73 -12.27 -9.01
CA GLY A 333 -12.49 -12.55 -7.59
C GLY A 333 -13.35 -13.68 -7.04
N PHE A 334 -14.54 -13.92 -7.63
CA PHE A 334 -15.40 -15.05 -7.25
C PHE A 334 -14.77 -16.41 -7.56
N TRP A 335 -14.01 -16.49 -8.64
CA TRP A 335 -13.32 -17.72 -9.00
C TRP A 335 -12.08 -17.93 -8.13
N ILE A 336 -11.39 -16.85 -7.77
CA ILE A 336 -10.21 -16.89 -6.90
C ILE A 336 -10.61 -17.32 -5.48
N ASP A 337 -11.42 -16.53 -4.76
CA ASP A 337 -11.60 -16.76 -3.31
C ASP A 337 -12.69 -17.81 -2.99
N PRO A 338 -13.95 -17.66 -3.42
CA PRO A 338 -14.97 -18.69 -3.13
C PRO A 338 -14.69 -20.06 -3.78
N VAL A 339 -14.39 -20.10 -5.08
CA VAL A 339 -14.43 -21.36 -5.84
C VAL A 339 -13.13 -22.15 -5.76
N PHE A 340 -11.98 -21.50 -5.98
CA PHE A 340 -10.71 -22.22 -6.17
C PHE A 340 -9.67 -21.99 -5.06
N TYR A 341 -9.92 -21.15 -4.06
CA TYR A 341 -8.94 -20.81 -3.01
C TYR A 341 -8.37 -22.03 -2.28
N GLU A 342 -9.25 -22.92 -1.81
CA GLU A 342 -8.86 -24.16 -1.10
C GLU A 342 -8.55 -25.33 -2.04
N ALA A 343 -8.75 -25.15 -3.35
CA ALA A 343 -8.63 -26.22 -4.31
C ALA A 343 -7.15 -26.54 -4.57
N ARG A 344 -6.71 -27.72 -4.13
CA ARG A 344 -5.32 -28.18 -4.33
C ARG A 344 -5.06 -28.50 -5.80
N MET A 345 -4.45 -27.56 -6.51
CA MET A 345 -4.03 -27.74 -7.91
C MET A 345 -2.73 -26.96 -8.21
N PRO A 346 -2.00 -27.31 -9.29
CA PRO A 346 -0.84 -26.52 -9.72
C PRO A 346 -1.22 -25.10 -10.14
N ASP A 347 -0.40 -24.10 -9.79
CA ASP A 347 -0.64 -22.68 -10.10
C ASP A 347 -0.94 -22.42 -11.59
N MET A 348 -0.29 -23.15 -12.49
CA MET A 348 -0.54 -23.03 -13.93
C MET A 348 -1.98 -23.44 -14.30
N VAL A 349 -2.50 -24.50 -13.68
CA VAL A 349 -3.90 -24.93 -13.90
C VAL A 349 -4.86 -23.90 -13.29
N PHE A 350 -4.55 -23.42 -12.09
CA PHE A 350 -5.32 -22.39 -11.39
C PHE A 350 -5.46 -21.11 -12.24
N PHE A 351 -4.37 -20.59 -12.80
CA PHE A 351 -4.39 -19.39 -13.65
C PHE A 351 -5.26 -19.61 -14.89
N GLY A 352 -5.10 -20.75 -15.56
CA GLY A 352 -5.88 -21.11 -16.74
C GLY A 352 -7.37 -21.21 -16.45
N LEU A 353 -7.75 -21.89 -15.36
CA LEU A 353 -9.15 -22.05 -14.95
C LEU A 353 -9.79 -20.72 -14.56
N VAL A 354 -9.15 -19.91 -13.72
CA VAL A 354 -9.70 -18.61 -13.32
C VAL A 354 -9.91 -17.70 -14.53
N LEU A 355 -8.91 -17.58 -15.42
CA LEU A 355 -9.03 -16.74 -16.61
C LEU A 355 -10.16 -17.23 -17.54
N THR A 356 -10.26 -18.54 -17.76
CA THR A 356 -11.27 -19.13 -18.65
C THR A 356 -12.68 -19.00 -18.06
N CYS A 357 -12.88 -19.39 -16.80
CA CYS A 357 -14.18 -19.28 -16.13
C CYS A 357 -14.64 -17.82 -16.02
N SER A 358 -13.72 -16.90 -15.70
CA SER A 358 -14.03 -15.47 -15.64
C SER A 358 -14.44 -14.92 -17.00
N ALA A 359 -13.72 -15.29 -18.06
CA ALA A 359 -14.05 -14.87 -19.43
C ALA A 359 -15.43 -15.41 -19.86
N VAL A 360 -15.70 -16.70 -19.64
CA VAL A 360 -17.01 -17.32 -19.96
C VAL A 360 -18.13 -16.64 -19.19
N ALA A 361 -17.99 -16.45 -17.87
CA ALA A 361 -19.01 -15.81 -17.04
C ALA A 361 -19.27 -14.36 -17.48
N ALA A 362 -18.22 -13.60 -17.80
CA ALA A 362 -18.35 -12.23 -18.30
C ALA A 362 -19.04 -12.19 -19.68
N SER A 363 -18.69 -13.11 -20.58
CA SER A 363 -19.32 -13.22 -21.90
C SER A 363 -20.81 -13.55 -21.84
N LEU A 364 -21.23 -14.38 -20.88
CA LEU A 364 -22.63 -14.74 -20.68
C LEU A 364 -23.45 -13.62 -20.03
N THR A 365 -22.86 -12.89 -19.08
CA THR A 365 -23.56 -11.87 -18.30
C THR A 365 -23.60 -10.50 -18.96
N ALA A 366 -22.56 -10.12 -19.71
CA ALA A 366 -22.44 -8.80 -20.32
C ALA A 366 -23.63 -8.40 -21.24
N PRO A 367 -24.20 -9.28 -22.09
CA PRO A 367 -25.37 -8.92 -22.91
C PRO A 367 -26.58 -8.52 -22.06
N VAL A 368 -26.85 -9.25 -20.98
CA VAL A 368 -27.96 -9.01 -20.06
C VAL A 368 -27.76 -7.69 -19.32
N ILE A 369 -26.55 -7.47 -18.79
CA ILE A 369 -26.18 -6.24 -18.10
C ILE A 369 -26.31 -5.03 -19.04
N LYS A 370 -25.81 -5.12 -20.28
CA LYS A 370 -25.95 -4.05 -21.27
C LYS A 370 -27.39 -3.77 -21.65
N ALA A 371 -28.25 -4.79 -21.71
CA ALA A 371 -29.68 -4.60 -21.92
C ALA A 371 -30.32 -3.84 -20.76
N ALA A 372 -30.00 -4.22 -19.51
CA ALA A 372 -30.46 -3.53 -18.31
C ALA A 372 -29.99 -2.06 -18.27
N VAL A 373 -28.71 -1.79 -18.57
CA VAL A 373 -28.16 -0.42 -18.67
C VAL A 373 -28.94 0.40 -19.70
N ARG A 374 -29.16 -0.13 -20.90
CA ARG A 374 -29.92 0.57 -21.96
C ARG A 374 -31.35 0.86 -21.52
N ALA A 375 -32.03 -0.10 -20.88
CA ALA A 375 -33.38 0.06 -20.40
C ALA A 375 -33.48 1.16 -19.33
N VAL A 376 -32.64 1.12 -18.29
CA VAL A 376 -32.65 2.11 -17.21
C VAL A 376 -32.25 3.49 -17.72
N THR A 377 -31.19 3.60 -18.53
CA THR A 377 -30.81 4.87 -19.15
C THR A 377 -31.92 5.44 -20.01
N GLY A 378 -32.60 4.61 -20.82
CA GLY A 378 -33.74 5.04 -21.63
C GLY A 378 -34.92 5.56 -20.79
N LEU A 379 -35.24 4.89 -19.68
CA LEU A 379 -36.28 5.33 -18.75
C LEU A 379 -35.93 6.68 -18.10
N LEU A 380 -34.70 6.84 -17.61
CA LEU A 380 -34.25 8.08 -16.98
C LEU A 380 -34.24 9.27 -17.95
N LEU A 381 -33.86 9.04 -19.21
CA LEU A 381 -33.89 10.09 -20.24
C LEU A 381 -35.33 10.45 -20.64
N ARG A 382 -36.22 9.47 -20.82
CA ARG A 382 -37.64 9.74 -21.11
C ARG A 382 -38.34 10.54 -20.01
N GLN A 383 -38.02 10.26 -18.74
CA GLN A 383 -38.56 11.05 -17.63
C GLN A 383 -38.06 12.50 -17.65
N ALA A 384 -36.81 12.74 -18.09
CA ALA A 384 -36.28 14.08 -18.25
C ALA A 384 -36.97 14.85 -19.41
N ASP A 385 -37.26 14.16 -20.52
CA ASP A 385 -37.87 14.77 -21.71
C ASP A 385 -39.39 14.99 -21.59
N LYS A 386 -40.13 14.09 -20.93
CA LYS A 386 -41.57 14.33 -20.61
C LYS A 386 -41.79 15.58 -19.78
N GLY A 387 -40.80 15.96 -18.98
CA GLY A 387 -40.78 17.23 -18.25
C GLY A 387 -40.42 18.44 -19.11
N ALA A 388 -40.13 18.29 -20.41
CA ALA A 388 -39.71 19.34 -21.34
C ALA A 388 -40.82 19.79 -22.33
N GLU A 389 -41.61 18.86 -22.88
CA GLU A 389 -42.55 19.11 -24.01
C GLU A 389 -43.91 19.76 -23.68
N VAL A 390 -44.28 19.88 -22.41
CA VAL A 390 -45.53 20.58 -22.01
C VAL A 390 -45.40 22.09 -22.31
N PRO A 391 -46.45 22.83 -22.73
CA PRO A 391 -46.37 24.30 -22.87
C PRO A 391 -45.87 24.97 -21.57
N LEU A 392 -45.08 26.04 -21.70
CA LEU A 392 -44.54 26.81 -20.57
C LEU A 392 -45.66 27.59 -19.88
N THR A 393 -46.41 26.94 -18.98
CA THR A 393 -47.35 27.60 -18.07
C THR A 393 -46.59 28.58 -17.17
N LEU A 394 -47.25 29.65 -16.71
CA LEU A 394 -46.69 30.63 -15.77
C LEU A 394 -46.12 29.94 -14.51
N GLU A 395 -46.79 28.89 -14.05
CA GLU A 395 -46.36 28.06 -12.93
C GLU A 395 -45.02 27.38 -13.19
N ARG A 396 -44.78 26.89 -14.40
CA ARG A 396 -43.52 26.25 -14.80
C ARG A 396 -42.40 27.26 -15.00
N GLN A 397 -42.69 28.47 -15.49
CA GLN A 397 -41.73 29.57 -15.53
C GLN A 397 -41.28 29.96 -14.11
N ASN A 398 -42.24 30.10 -13.19
CA ASN A 398 -41.97 30.34 -11.77
C ASN A 398 -41.15 29.20 -11.14
N LEU A 399 -41.42 27.94 -11.52
CA LEU A 399 -40.67 26.77 -11.05
C LEU A 399 -39.22 26.76 -11.58
N LEU A 400 -39.00 27.13 -12.84
CA LEU A 400 -37.66 27.27 -13.43
C LEU A 400 -36.88 28.44 -12.81
N ALA A 401 -37.55 29.57 -12.58
CA ALA A 401 -36.96 30.71 -11.88
C ALA A 401 -36.59 30.35 -10.44
N LYS A 402 -37.46 29.62 -9.71
CA LYS A 402 -37.16 29.07 -8.37
C LYS A 402 -35.98 28.08 -8.43
N LYS A 403 -35.93 27.20 -9.43
CA LYS A 403 -34.79 26.27 -9.63
C LYS A 403 -33.47 27.02 -9.89
N GLU A 404 -33.49 28.07 -10.71
CA GLU A 404 -32.30 28.87 -10.98
C GLU A 404 -31.89 29.73 -9.77
N ALA A 405 -32.86 30.28 -9.03
CA ALA A 405 -32.61 30.96 -7.75
C ALA A 405 -31.96 30.01 -6.74
N ARG A 406 -32.51 28.79 -6.59
CA ARG A 406 -31.93 27.74 -5.73
C ARG A 406 -30.52 27.36 -6.18
N ARG A 407 -30.28 27.24 -7.49
CA ARG A 407 -28.93 27.01 -8.05
C ARG A 407 -27.97 28.15 -7.72
N ARG A 408 -28.42 29.41 -7.79
CA ARG A 408 -27.62 30.58 -7.38
C ARG A 408 -27.30 30.56 -5.90
N THR A 409 -28.23 30.15 -5.03
CA THR A 409 -27.99 29.99 -3.59
C THR A 409 -26.99 28.85 -3.32
N LEU A 410 -27.18 27.69 -3.93
CA LEU A 410 -26.26 26.55 -3.84
C LEU A 410 -24.84 26.92 -4.30
N ARG A 411 -24.71 27.69 -5.38
CA ARG A 411 -23.42 28.21 -5.87
C ARG A 411 -22.66 29.00 -4.80
N LYS A 412 -23.35 29.81 -3.98
CA LYS A 412 -22.76 30.57 -2.87
C LYS A 412 -22.34 29.67 -1.70
N GLY A 413 -22.94 28.49 -1.54
CA GLY A 413 -22.60 27.50 -0.51
C GLY A 413 -21.47 26.54 -0.88
N ILE A 414 -20.99 26.52 -2.13
CA ILE A 414 -19.88 25.64 -2.56
C ILE A 414 -18.56 25.94 -1.81
N PRO A 415 -18.17 27.22 -1.59
CA PRO A 415 -17.03 27.52 -0.73
C PRO A 415 -17.21 26.97 0.69
N LEU A 416 -18.42 27.06 1.25
CA LEU A 416 -18.73 26.48 2.57
C LEU A 416 -18.62 24.96 2.57
N LEU A 417 -19.09 24.27 1.53
CA LEU A 417 -18.92 22.82 1.39
C LEU A 417 -17.43 22.43 1.30
N ALA A 418 -16.62 23.17 0.55
CA ALA A 418 -15.17 22.95 0.49
C ALA A 418 -14.52 23.14 1.87
N VAL A 419 -14.92 24.18 2.61
CA VAL A 419 -14.48 24.42 3.99
C VAL A 419 -14.93 23.28 4.92
N VAL A 420 -16.18 22.80 4.81
CA VAL A 420 -16.69 21.66 5.60
C VAL A 420 -15.92 20.39 5.28
N LEU A 421 -15.61 20.09 4.02
CA LEU A 421 -14.77 18.96 3.63
C LEU A 421 -13.36 19.09 4.23
N CYS A 422 -12.77 20.29 4.23
CA CYS A 422 -11.50 20.55 4.91
C CYS A 422 -11.61 20.38 6.44
N ILE A 423 -12.71 20.79 7.07
CA ILE A 423 -12.93 20.64 8.51
C ILE A 423 -13.12 19.17 8.88
N LEU A 424 -13.95 18.43 8.14
CA LEU A 424 -14.16 16.99 8.34
C LEU A 424 -12.85 16.22 8.14
N PHE A 425 -12.04 16.64 7.17
CA PHE A 425 -10.69 16.15 6.97
C PHE A 425 -9.83 16.39 8.22
N TRP A 426 -9.76 17.62 8.75
CA TRP A 426 -8.99 17.94 9.95
C TRP A 426 -9.47 17.20 11.20
N ILE A 427 -10.78 17.02 11.38
CA ILE A 427 -11.35 16.21 12.47
C ILE A 427 -10.88 14.76 12.37
N SER A 428 -10.80 14.21 11.15
CA SER A 428 -10.34 12.83 10.93
C SER A 428 -8.82 12.66 11.07
N ALA A 429 -8.03 13.62 10.58
CA ALA A 429 -6.57 13.62 10.65
C ALA A 429 -6.06 13.87 12.09
N GLY A 430 -6.71 14.79 12.81
CA GLY A 430 -6.38 15.10 14.21
C GLY A 430 -6.51 13.89 15.13
N ARG A 431 -7.48 12.99 14.88
CA ARG A 431 -7.65 11.76 15.67
C ARG A 431 -6.42 10.84 15.60
N ARG A 432 -5.69 10.76 14.49
CA ARG A 432 -4.47 9.93 14.40
C ARG A 432 -3.24 10.54 15.06
N PHE A 433 -3.06 11.86 15.00
CA PHE A 433 -2.00 12.52 15.75
C PHE A 433 -2.22 12.42 17.27
N VAL A 434 -3.48 12.41 17.71
CA VAL A 434 -3.85 12.10 19.10
C VAL A 434 -3.57 10.62 19.42
N MET A 435 -3.82 9.68 18.49
CA MET A 435 -3.54 8.25 18.71
C MET A 435 -2.05 7.92 18.81
N ALA A 436 -1.16 8.51 18.00
CA ALA A 436 0.29 8.30 18.14
C ALA A 436 0.83 8.81 19.50
N GLY A 437 0.20 9.85 20.05
CA GLY A 437 0.47 10.27 21.42
C GLY A 437 -0.09 9.32 22.46
N ARG A 438 -1.28 8.76 22.21
CA ARG A 438 -1.88 7.75 23.09
C ARG A 438 -1.09 6.43 23.12
N GLU A 439 -0.60 5.96 21.98
CA GLU A 439 0.25 4.76 21.89
C GLU A 439 1.52 4.95 22.72
N TYR A 440 2.17 6.11 22.61
CA TYR A 440 3.32 6.46 23.43
C TYR A 440 2.99 6.48 24.95
N GLU A 441 1.87 7.10 25.32
CA GLU A 441 1.40 7.10 26.71
C GLU A 441 1.06 5.68 27.21
N GLU A 442 0.51 4.82 26.34
CA GLU A 442 0.23 3.41 26.63
C GLU A 442 1.53 2.61 26.80
N GLU A 443 2.58 2.91 26.05
CA GLU A 443 3.92 2.33 26.21
C GLU A 443 4.56 2.73 27.55
N LEU A 444 4.53 4.02 27.90
CA LEU A 444 4.99 4.47 29.22
C LEU A 444 4.15 3.86 30.35
N ALA A 445 2.83 3.76 30.18
CA ALA A 445 1.95 3.10 31.13
C ALA A 445 2.24 1.59 31.25
N ALA A 446 2.59 0.91 30.16
CA ALA A 446 3.02 -0.48 30.18
C ALA A 446 4.34 -0.65 30.96
N ILE A 447 5.34 0.21 30.73
CA ILE A 447 6.59 0.19 31.51
C ILE A 447 6.32 0.51 32.99
N ARG A 448 5.43 1.48 33.26
CA ARG A 448 5.03 1.87 34.62
C ARG A 448 4.32 0.75 35.37
N SER A 449 3.49 -0.06 34.70
CA SER A 449 2.73 -1.14 35.32
C SER A 449 3.48 -2.46 35.39
N ALA A 450 4.38 -2.74 34.45
CA ALA A 450 5.11 -4.00 34.37
C ALA A 450 6.11 -4.20 35.53
N GLY A 451 6.27 -5.45 35.96
CA GLY A 451 7.18 -5.90 37.01
C GLY A 451 8.63 -6.11 36.53
N ILE A 452 9.55 -6.30 37.48
CA ILE A 452 10.92 -6.72 37.15
C ILE A 452 10.88 -8.12 36.54
N GLY A 453 11.61 -8.33 35.44
CA GLY A 453 11.63 -9.57 34.66
C GLY A 453 10.53 -9.65 33.60
N GLU A 454 9.54 -8.75 33.60
CA GLU A 454 8.51 -8.71 32.57
C GLU A 454 9.00 -8.04 31.28
N GLU A 455 8.33 -8.39 30.19
CA GLU A 455 8.64 -7.95 28.84
C GLU A 455 7.80 -6.75 28.43
N VAL A 456 8.46 -5.72 27.89
CA VAL A 456 7.85 -4.49 27.37
C VAL A 456 8.42 -4.15 26.00
N TYR A 457 7.75 -3.25 25.26
CA TYR A 457 8.15 -2.89 23.90
C TYR A 457 8.56 -1.42 23.81
N TYR A 458 9.74 -1.15 23.25
CA TYR A 458 10.27 0.22 23.14
C TYR A 458 11.23 0.35 21.95
N GLY A 459 11.04 1.32 21.07
CA GLY A 459 11.88 1.45 19.88
C GLY A 459 11.81 0.28 18.89
N TYR A 460 12.59 0.41 17.81
CA TYR A 460 12.58 -0.48 16.66
C TYR A 460 14.00 -0.72 16.12
N PHE A 461 14.32 -1.96 15.74
CA PHE A 461 15.60 -2.31 15.10
C PHE A 461 15.41 -3.47 14.12
N GLU A 462 16.32 -3.62 13.17
CA GLU A 462 16.31 -4.74 12.21
C GLU A 462 16.79 -6.02 12.90
N THR A 463 15.91 -7.02 13.01
CA THR A 463 16.10 -8.24 13.79
C THR A 463 15.82 -9.51 12.99
N ASP A 464 15.05 -9.48 11.91
CA ASP A 464 14.71 -10.70 11.18
C ASP A 464 15.59 -10.95 9.93
N GLY A 465 16.40 -9.97 9.54
CA GLY A 465 17.34 -10.06 8.42
C GLY A 465 16.62 -9.94 7.06
N ILE A 466 15.35 -9.58 7.09
CA ILE A 466 14.55 -9.33 5.91
C ILE A 466 14.51 -7.82 5.73
N PRO A 467 14.83 -7.27 4.54
CA PRO A 467 14.81 -5.82 4.31
C PRO A 467 13.36 -5.27 4.19
N LEU A 468 12.48 -5.70 5.10
CA LEU A 468 11.08 -5.34 5.27
C LEU A 468 10.86 -4.31 6.39
N GLY A 469 11.88 -3.85 7.12
CA GLY A 469 11.69 -2.75 8.06
C GLY A 469 12.58 -2.85 9.28
N LYS A 470 12.20 -2.18 10.36
CA LYS A 470 12.75 -2.42 11.69
C LYS A 470 11.62 -3.00 12.53
N GLU A 471 11.82 -4.14 13.17
CA GLU A 471 10.82 -4.76 14.03
C GLU A 471 10.79 -4.05 15.39
N ARG A 472 9.65 -4.19 16.09
CA ARG A 472 9.52 -3.65 17.45
C ARG A 472 10.48 -4.40 18.37
N LEU A 473 11.30 -3.65 19.11
CA LEU A 473 12.20 -4.25 20.08
C LEU A 473 11.45 -4.63 21.34
N SER A 474 11.73 -5.85 21.79
CA SER A 474 11.32 -6.38 23.08
C SER A 474 12.43 -6.19 24.10
N TRP A 475 12.03 -5.77 25.29
CA TRP A 475 12.93 -5.48 26.41
C TRP A 475 12.45 -6.15 27.68
N ILE A 476 13.40 -6.54 28.51
CA ILE A 476 13.16 -7.07 29.86
C ILE A 476 13.45 -5.95 30.86
N ILE A 477 12.54 -5.73 31.81
CA ILE A 477 12.76 -4.79 32.91
C ILE A 477 13.74 -5.38 33.90
N LEU A 478 14.95 -4.81 34.01
CA LEU A 478 15.97 -5.26 34.97
C LEU A 478 15.87 -4.55 36.32
N LYS A 479 15.48 -3.27 36.31
CA LYS A 479 15.37 -2.45 37.52
C LYS A 479 14.27 -1.42 37.34
N LYS A 480 13.52 -1.16 38.41
CA LYS A 480 12.56 -0.05 38.50
C LYS A 480 12.89 0.87 39.65
N GLU A 481 12.72 2.15 39.39
CA GLU A 481 12.78 3.23 40.37
C GLU A 481 11.46 4.02 40.29
N GLN A 482 11.31 5.06 41.10
CA GLN A 482 10.03 5.76 41.27
C GLN A 482 9.45 6.31 39.95
N ASP A 483 10.31 6.78 39.04
CA ASP A 483 9.94 7.44 37.78
C ASP A 483 10.72 6.92 36.56
N ARG A 484 11.49 5.83 36.69
CA ARG A 484 12.32 5.30 35.61
C ARG A 484 12.58 3.80 35.71
N ALA A 485 12.85 3.17 34.56
CA ALA A 485 13.24 1.75 34.47
C ALA A 485 14.53 1.59 33.67
N CYS A 486 15.34 0.61 34.09
CA CYS A 486 16.43 0.05 33.30
C CYS A 486 15.91 -1.14 32.49
N LEU A 487 16.02 -1.05 31.17
CA LEU A 487 15.55 -2.04 30.22
C LEU A 487 16.74 -2.66 29.50
N ILE A 488 16.75 -3.99 29.36
CA ILE A 488 17.72 -4.69 28.51
C ILE A 488 17.00 -5.37 27.35
N CYS A 489 17.58 -5.30 26.15
CA CYS A 489 16.99 -5.96 25.00
C CYS A 489 16.91 -7.47 25.26
N ARG A 490 15.76 -8.07 24.92
CA ARG A 490 15.52 -9.50 25.12
C ARG A 490 16.52 -10.37 24.35
N ASN A 491 16.85 -9.95 23.13
CA ASN A 491 17.74 -10.67 22.20
C ASN A 491 19.00 -9.86 21.90
N GLY A 492 20.06 -10.52 21.44
CA GLY A 492 21.24 -9.88 20.86
C GLY A 492 20.93 -9.44 19.44
N ILE A 493 20.96 -8.13 19.20
CA ILE A 493 20.42 -7.52 17.97
C ILE A 493 21.46 -7.32 16.86
N ALA A 494 22.75 -7.42 17.21
CA ALA A 494 23.87 -7.26 16.28
C ALA A 494 25.13 -7.91 16.88
N GLY A 495 26.20 -8.00 16.08
CA GLY A 495 27.49 -8.53 16.51
C GLY A 495 28.62 -7.60 16.10
N SER A 496 29.63 -7.44 16.96
CA SER A 496 30.80 -6.60 16.70
C SER A 496 32.02 -7.08 17.51
N PHE A 497 33.18 -6.54 17.17
CA PHE A 497 34.33 -6.47 18.10
C PHE A 497 34.08 -5.40 19.17
N TYR A 498 34.74 -5.55 20.32
CA TYR A 498 34.82 -4.50 21.33
C TYR A 498 35.69 -3.33 20.82
N ASN A 499 36.84 -3.64 20.23
CA ASN A 499 37.74 -2.70 19.56
C ASN A 499 38.42 -3.35 18.36
N ARG A 500 38.46 -2.70 17.19
CA ARG A 500 38.93 -3.33 15.94
C ARG A 500 40.39 -3.75 16.00
N ARG A 501 41.21 -3.03 16.77
CA ARG A 501 42.63 -3.31 16.96
C ARG A 501 42.86 -4.07 18.26
N HIS A 502 43.75 -5.06 18.22
CA HIS A 502 44.25 -5.73 19.42
C HIS A 502 45.20 -4.79 20.17
N ALA A 503 44.66 -3.98 21.07
CA ALA A 503 45.40 -3.02 21.87
C ALA A 503 44.60 -2.66 23.12
N ALA A 504 45.29 -2.28 24.20
CA ALA A 504 44.66 -1.87 25.43
C ALA A 504 43.77 -0.63 25.23
N VAL A 505 42.47 -0.76 25.52
CA VAL A 505 41.45 0.27 25.27
C VAL A 505 40.47 0.36 26.43
N SER A 506 39.96 1.56 26.73
CA SER A 506 38.86 1.72 27.69
C SER A 506 37.50 1.56 27.02
N TRP A 507 36.42 1.52 27.81
CA TRP A 507 35.06 1.49 27.26
C TRP A 507 34.79 2.72 26.36
N GLU A 508 35.10 3.92 26.84
CA GLU A 508 34.80 5.19 26.18
C GLU A 508 35.61 5.39 24.89
N GLU A 509 36.81 4.80 24.84
CA GLU A 509 37.69 4.82 23.66
C GLU A 509 37.39 3.69 22.66
N SER A 510 36.58 2.71 23.04
CA SER A 510 36.34 1.51 22.22
C SER A 510 35.53 1.82 20.97
N ASP A 511 35.80 1.10 19.88
CA ASP A 511 34.96 1.18 18.68
C ASP A 511 33.51 0.77 18.98
N LEU A 512 33.28 -0.15 19.92
CA LEU A 512 31.94 -0.58 20.30
C LEU A 512 31.12 0.55 20.93
N TYR A 513 31.73 1.37 21.78
CA TYR A 513 31.09 2.59 22.29
C TYR A 513 30.71 3.53 21.14
N GLN A 514 31.63 3.77 20.19
CA GLN A 514 31.35 4.62 19.02
C GLN A 514 30.25 4.05 18.12
N ILE A 515 30.17 2.72 18.00
CA ILE A 515 29.11 2.03 17.25
C ILE A 515 27.75 2.28 17.92
N LEU A 516 27.65 2.16 19.24
CA LEU A 516 26.40 2.43 19.98
C LEU A 516 25.99 3.91 19.96
N SER A 517 26.95 4.81 19.82
CA SER A 517 26.72 6.25 19.62
C SER A 517 26.27 6.63 18.20
N ALA A 518 26.33 5.71 17.24
CA ALA A 518 26.04 6.00 15.83
C ALA A 518 24.56 5.82 15.45
N ALA A 519 24.19 6.42 14.31
CA ALA A 519 22.82 6.47 13.77
C ALA A 519 22.02 5.14 13.84
N PRO A 520 22.58 3.95 13.53
CA PRO A 520 21.79 2.71 13.61
C PRO A 520 21.16 2.44 14.98
N TYR A 521 21.84 2.83 16.06
CA TYR A 521 21.43 2.60 17.45
C TYR A 521 20.69 3.81 18.05
N THR A 522 21.08 5.04 17.69
CA THR A 522 20.35 6.24 18.14
C THR A 522 18.99 6.39 17.45
N ASP A 523 18.88 5.93 16.19
CA ASP A 523 17.63 5.93 15.40
C ASP A 523 16.75 4.70 15.71
N MET A 524 17.00 4.00 16.82
CA MET A 524 16.08 2.98 17.35
C MET A 524 14.80 3.59 17.90
N PHE A 525 14.89 4.82 18.39
CA PHE A 525 13.82 5.48 19.12
C PHE A 525 13.26 6.66 18.33
N SER A 526 11.96 6.86 18.45
CA SER A 526 11.28 8.04 17.93
C SER A 526 11.62 9.30 18.72
N ALA A 527 11.30 10.48 18.18
CA ALA A 527 11.53 11.75 18.88
C ALA A 527 10.87 11.79 20.28
N ARG A 528 9.66 11.23 20.43
CA ARG A 528 8.98 11.16 21.74
C ARG A 528 9.62 10.16 22.69
N GLU A 529 10.05 9.01 22.18
CA GLU A 529 10.79 8.04 23.00
C GLU A 529 12.13 8.63 23.46
N GLN A 530 12.83 9.34 22.58
CA GLN A 530 14.08 10.02 22.91
C GLN A 530 13.94 11.08 24.00
N GLU A 531 12.80 11.77 24.10
CA GLU A 531 12.51 12.74 25.17
C GLU A 531 12.55 12.13 26.57
N ASN A 532 12.30 10.82 26.69
CA ASN A 532 12.27 10.10 27.97
C ASN A 532 13.42 9.09 28.13
N LEU A 533 14.34 9.01 27.17
CA LEU A 533 15.59 8.27 27.36
C LEU A 533 16.52 9.06 28.30
N ILE A 534 17.08 8.35 29.27
CA ILE A 534 18.08 8.89 30.19
C ILE A 534 19.45 8.38 29.72
N PRO A 535 20.34 9.26 29.21
CA PRO A 535 21.66 8.85 28.79
C PRO A 535 22.46 8.24 29.94
N ALA A 536 23.09 7.11 29.68
CA ALA A 536 24.06 6.46 30.55
C ALA A 536 25.43 6.51 29.87
N ASP A 537 26.47 6.91 30.60
CA ASP A 537 27.83 7.08 30.07
C ASP A 537 27.88 8.00 28.83
N GLY A 538 27.03 9.03 28.79
CA GLY A 538 26.96 9.98 27.67
C GLY A 538 26.14 9.51 26.46
N ASN A 539 25.56 8.30 26.47
CA ASN A 539 24.78 7.76 25.37
C ASN A 539 23.38 7.26 25.80
N PRO A 540 22.35 7.41 24.95
CA PRO A 540 21.02 6.85 25.24
C PRO A 540 20.99 5.31 25.21
N VAL A 541 21.96 4.69 24.53
CA VAL A 541 22.13 3.24 24.41
C VAL A 541 23.50 2.85 24.96
N THR A 542 23.54 1.90 25.88
CA THR A 542 24.78 1.42 26.50
C THR A 542 24.75 -0.10 26.68
N LEU A 543 25.74 -0.66 27.38
CA LEU A 543 25.81 -2.05 27.85
C LEU A 543 25.84 -2.10 29.38
N LEU A 544 25.57 -3.27 29.96
CA LEU A 544 25.76 -3.48 31.40
C LEU A 544 27.26 -3.57 31.73
N SER A 545 27.63 -3.05 32.89
CA SER A 545 28.91 -3.35 33.54
C SER A 545 28.90 -4.74 34.17
N VAL A 546 30.07 -5.25 34.54
CA VAL A 546 30.23 -6.50 35.29
C VAL A 546 29.42 -6.49 36.59
N ARG A 547 29.47 -5.38 37.33
CA ARG A 547 28.71 -5.21 38.57
C ARG A 547 27.20 -5.27 38.30
N GLU A 548 26.70 -4.50 37.35
CA GLU A 548 25.26 -4.48 37.01
C GLU A 548 24.78 -5.85 36.52
N ALA A 549 25.55 -6.56 35.71
CA ALA A 549 25.19 -7.90 35.25
C ALA A 549 25.11 -8.93 36.40
N ARG A 550 25.93 -8.77 37.44
CA ARG A 550 25.86 -9.62 38.66
C ARG A 550 24.68 -9.25 39.55
N GLU A 551 24.38 -7.96 39.68
CA GLU A 551 23.35 -7.46 40.59
C GLU A 551 21.93 -7.59 40.03
N LEU A 552 21.74 -7.35 38.72
CA LEU A 552 20.42 -7.22 38.10
C LEU A 552 19.84 -8.55 37.60
N PHE A 553 20.67 -9.58 37.46
CA PHE A 553 20.23 -10.91 37.04
C PHE A 553 20.23 -11.88 38.22
N PRO A 554 19.15 -12.65 38.43
CA PRO A 554 19.04 -13.55 39.58
C PRO A 554 20.02 -14.72 39.54
N ASN A 555 20.44 -15.15 38.34
CA ASN A 555 21.35 -16.28 38.16
C ASN A 555 21.98 -16.28 36.75
N ASP A 556 22.93 -17.18 36.53
CA ASP A 556 23.63 -17.33 35.25
C ASP A 556 22.67 -17.65 34.11
N GLN A 557 21.73 -18.57 34.30
CA GLN A 557 20.74 -18.95 33.29
C GLN A 557 19.93 -17.76 32.77
N SER A 558 19.58 -16.80 33.63
CA SER A 558 18.83 -15.60 33.21
C SER A 558 19.64 -14.64 32.34
N ARG A 559 20.97 -14.78 32.28
CA ARG A 559 21.87 -13.98 31.42
C ARG A 559 22.13 -14.61 30.06
N GLU A 560 21.70 -15.85 29.83
CA GLU A 560 21.75 -16.49 28.52
C GLU A 560 21.03 -15.62 27.46
N LEU A 561 21.52 -15.65 26.23
CA LEU A 561 21.09 -14.73 25.16
C LEU A 561 20.75 -15.47 23.87
N ALA A 562 19.53 -15.26 23.38
CA ALA A 562 19.15 -15.60 22.02
C ALA A 562 19.55 -14.47 21.06
N ILE A 563 19.95 -14.85 19.84
CA ILE A 563 20.39 -13.92 18.79
C ILE A 563 19.30 -13.78 17.74
N THR A 564 19.08 -12.55 17.28
CA THR A 564 18.11 -12.25 16.23
C THR A 564 18.61 -12.80 14.88
N THR A 565 17.69 -13.10 13.95
CA THR A 565 18.05 -13.63 12.63
C THR A 565 18.96 -12.67 11.85
N ALA A 566 18.71 -11.35 11.94
CA ALA A 566 19.56 -10.32 11.34
C ALA A 566 20.99 -10.36 11.89
N ALA A 567 21.13 -10.50 13.21
CA ALA A 567 22.43 -10.58 13.87
C ALA A 567 23.18 -11.86 13.47
N GLU A 568 22.48 -13.00 13.42
CA GLU A 568 23.03 -14.28 12.93
C GLU A 568 23.55 -14.15 11.49
N GLN A 569 22.78 -13.54 10.58
CA GLN A 569 23.20 -13.27 9.21
C GLN A 569 24.36 -12.28 9.13
N GLY A 570 24.44 -11.34 10.07
CA GLY A 570 25.51 -10.36 10.22
C GLY A 570 26.83 -10.93 10.76
N GLY A 571 26.88 -12.23 11.06
CA GLY A 571 28.08 -12.90 11.54
C GLY A 571 28.27 -12.85 13.05
N THR A 572 27.22 -12.53 13.82
CA THR A 572 27.25 -12.70 15.28
C THR A 572 27.48 -14.17 15.62
N ASN A 573 28.33 -14.40 16.62
CA ASN A 573 28.60 -15.73 17.12
C ASN A 573 27.29 -16.34 17.64
N ILE A 574 27.08 -17.62 17.35
CA ILE A 574 25.98 -18.38 17.91
C ILE A 574 26.49 -19.79 18.19
N ASN A 575 26.12 -20.34 19.33
CA ASN A 575 26.35 -21.74 19.59
C ASN A 575 25.40 -22.56 18.68
N ARG A 576 25.98 -23.28 17.71
CA ARG A 576 25.25 -24.19 16.81
C ARG A 576 25.64 -25.63 17.13
N ALA A 577 24.69 -26.54 17.01
CA ALA A 577 24.94 -27.98 17.11
C ALA A 577 26.05 -28.42 16.14
N SER A 578 27.13 -28.97 16.69
CA SER A 578 28.20 -29.63 15.93
C SER A 578 27.80 -31.07 15.64
N LYS A 579 28.00 -31.55 14.40
CA LYS A 579 27.79 -32.97 14.04
C LYS A 579 28.72 -33.95 14.77
N HIS A 580 29.71 -33.46 15.52
CA HIS A 580 30.78 -34.27 16.11
C HIS A 580 30.79 -34.27 17.65
N HIS A 581 30.08 -33.35 18.32
CA HIS A 581 30.15 -33.19 19.77
C HIS A 581 28.74 -32.95 20.34
N GLU A 582 28.05 -34.05 20.66
CA GLU A 582 26.66 -34.09 21.16
C GLU A 582 26.50 -33.73 22.65
N TRP A 583 27.58 -33.38 23.37
CA TRP A 583 27.53 -33.19 24.83
C TRP A 583 27.25 -31.74 25.29
N ASP A 584 27.27 -30.76 24.39
CA ASP A 584 26.94 -29.34 24.65
C ASP A 584 25.48 -29.01 24.27
N MET A 585 24.54 -29.81 24.77
CA MET A 585 23.13 -29.71 24.38
C MET A 585 22.26 -29.06 25.46
N LYS A 586 22.12 -27.73 25.39
CA LYS A 586 20.93 -27.02 25.88
C LYS A 586 20.22 -26.40 24.68
N GLY A 587 18.94 -26.68 24.49
CA GLY A 587 18.14 -26.35 23.30
C GLY A 587 17.89 -24.87 23.01
N TYR A 588 18.86 -23.98 23.23
CA TYR A 588 18.80 -22.57 22.88
C TYR A 588 20.06 -22.19 22.10
N ARG A 589 19.88 -21.35 21.06
CA ARG A 589 20.97 -20.72 20.30
C ARG A 589 21.65 -19.67 21.18
N SER A 590 22.42 -20.09 22.19
CA SER A 590 23.09 -19.18 23.12
C SER A 590 24.33 -18.56 22.46
N SER A 591 24.49 -17.25 22.60
CA SER A 591 25.72 -16.54 22.26
C SER A 591 26.30 -15.90 23.50
N TRP A 592 27.62 -15.70 23.51
CA TRP A 592 28.26 -14.79 24.42
C TRP A 592 28.02 -13.33 23.99
N TRP A 593 27.99 -12.40 24.93
CA TRP A 593 27.71 -10.98 24.68
C TRP A 593 28.59 -10.05 25.52
N TRP A 594 28.87 -8.86 24.99
CA TRP A 594 29.79 -7.89 25.60
C TRP A 594 29.18 -7.21 26.82
N LEU A 595 30.01 -7.02 27.85
CA LEU A 595 29.78 -6.09 28.95
C LEU A 595 30.71 -4.89 28.76
N LYS A 596 30.33 -3.72 29.28
CA LYS A 596 31.25 -2.58 29.30
C LYS A 596 32.32 -2.78 30.38
N GLY A 597 33.55 -2.42 30.05
CA GLY A 597 34.67 -2.40 30.99
C GLY A 597 34.51 -1.35 32.08
N GLU A 598 35.30 -1.47 33.14
CA GLU A 598 35.34 -0.48 34.23
C GLU A 598 35.76 0.90 33.68
N PRO A 599 35.07 2.00 34.06
CA PRO A 599 35.35 3.33 33.53
C PRO A 599 36.82 3.72 33.68
N GLY A 600 37.43 4.21 32.60
CA GLY A 600 38.84 4.64 32.57
C GLY A 600 39.88 3.51 32.64
N SER A 601 39.48 2.25 32.84
CA SER A 601 40.40 1.10 32.80
C SER A 601 40.70 0.71 31.36
N ARG A 602 41.98 0.50 31.02
CA ARG A 602 42.41 0.03 29.70
C ARG A 602 42.85 -1.42 29.77
N SER A 603 42.33 -2.27 28.87
CA SER A 603 42.72 -3.68 28.79
C SER A 603 42.72 -4.19 27.34
N GLU A 604 43.53 -5.20 27.05
CA GLU A 604 43.53 -5.93 25.77
C GLU A 604 42.40 -6.98 25.71
N THR A 605 41.73 -7.21 26.84
CA THR A 605 40.56 -8.08 26.99
C THR A 605 39.37 -7.29 27.52
N ALA A 606 38.15 -7.70 27.17
CA ALA A 606 36.90 -7.08 27.62
C ALA A 606 35.98 -8.10 28.31
N PRO A 607 35.19 -7.65 29.30
CA PRO A 607 34.30 -8.53 30.02
C PRO A 607 33.14 -8.99 29.14
N VAL A 608 32.70 -10.23 29.34
CA VAL A 608 31.59 -10.84 28.62
C VAL A 608 30.71 -11.65 29.57
N VAL A 609 29.48 -11.87 29.13
CA VAL A 609 28.69 -13.02 29.56
C VAL A 609 28.92 -14.14 28.56
N ASN A 610 29.32 -15.32 29.04
CA ASN A 610 29.57 -16.48 28.22
C ASN A 610 28.26 -17.19 27.80
N VAL A 611 28.35 -18.20 26.95
CA VAL A 611 27.20 -18.93 26.39
C VAL A 611 26.31 -19.62 27.43
N ASP A 612 26.85 -19.89 28.62
CA ASP A 612 26.16 -20.49 29.77
C ASP A 612 25.69 -19.45 30.81
N GLY A 613 25.86 -18.16 30.50
CA GLY A 613 25.47 -17.06 31.37
C GLY A 613 26.49 -16.67 32.44
N THR A 614 27.64 -17.37 32.53
CA THR A 614 28.72 -17.01 33.45
C THR A 614 29.39 -15.70 33.03
N ILE A 615 29.85 -14.89 34.00
CA ILE A 615 30.54 -13.63 33.71
C ILE A 615 32.04 -13.85 33.79
N VAL A 616 32.73 -13.48 32.70
CA VAL A 616 34.18 -13.61 32.54
C VAL A 616 34.76 -12.23 32.23
N THR A 617 35.82 -11.84 32.92
CA THR A 617 36.33 -10.45 32.88
C THR A 617 37.58 -10.24 32.04
N ASP A 618 38.33 -11.30 31.74
CA ASP A 618 39.72 -11.21 31.28
C ASP A 618 40.09 -12.24 30.20
N GLU A 619 39.14 -13.02 29.67
CA GLU A 619 39.43 -14.06 28.67
C GLU A 619 39.23 -13.63 27.20
N LYS A 620 38.33 -12.67 26.93
CA LYS A 620 37.98 -12.30 25.54
C LYS A 620 38.77 -11.11 25.07
N GLU A 621 39.67 -11.32 24.13
CA GLU A 621 40.41 -10.24 23.45
C GLU A 621 39.46 -9.24 22.79
N VAL A 622 39.77 -7.95 22.90
CA VAL A 622 38.90 -6.85 22.44
C VAL A 622 38.61 -6.86 20.94
N ASN A 623 39.51 -7.42 20.13
CA ASN A 623 39.37 -7.50 18.67
C ASN A 623 38.63 -8.74 18.17
N ARG A 624 38.11 -9.59 19.06
CA ARG A 624 37.35 -10.77 18.65
C ARG A 624 36.05 -10.36 17.95
N PRO A 625 35.86 -10.71 16.67
CA PRO A 625 34.65 -10.38 15.95
C PRO A 625 33.47 -11.25 16.42
N GLY A 626 32.25 -10.79 16.14
CA GLY A 626 31.03 -11.57 16.35
C GLY A 626 30.56 -11.63 17.81
N GLY A 627 31.09 -10.82 18.72
CA GLY A 627 30.53 -10.70 20.06
C GLY A 627 29.18 -9.99 20.02
N ALA A 628 28.17 -10.59 20.63
CA ALA A 628 26.81 -10.08 20.54
C ALA A 628 26.64 -8.77 21.32
N ILE A 629 25.86 -7.87 20.72
CA ILE A 629 25.45 -6.59 21.29
C ILE A 629 24.06 -6.77 21.87
N ARG A 630 23.94 -6.59 23.19
CA ARG A 630 22.68 -6.62 23.94
C ARG A 630 22.43 -5.25 24.57
N PRO A 631 21.71 -4.34 23.88
CA PRO A 631 21.54 -2.97 24.33
C PRO A 631 20.84 -2.84 25.68
N VAL A 632 21.21 -1.80 26.41
CA VAL A 632 20.59 -1.35 27.64
C VAL A 632 20.18 0.11 27.49
N ILE A 633 18.99 0.44 27.98
CA ILE A 633 18.46 1.81 28.01
C ILE A 633 17.83 2.12 29.36
N TRP A 634 17.79 3.41 29.70
CA TRP A 634 17.00 3.91 30.80
C TRP A 634 15.86 4.77 30.27
N VAL A 635 14.64 4.49 30.73
CA VAL A 635 13.42 5.17 30.27
C VAL A 635 12.72 5.80 31.48
N ARG A 636 12.41 7.10 31.39
CA ARG A 636 11.49 7.80 32.30
C ARG A 636 10.05 7.50 31.88
N TYR A 637 9.15 7.18 32.81
CA TYR A 637 7.78 6.77 32.50
C TYR A 637 6.70 7.37 33.39
#